data_AF-A0A5K1IIR3-F1
#
_entry.id   AF-A0A5K1IIR3-F1
#
_cell.length_a   1.000
_cell.length_b   1.000
_cell.length_c   1.000
_cell.angle_alpha   90.00
_cell.angle_beta   90.00
_cell.angle_gamma   90.00
#
_symmetry.space_group_name_H-M   'P 1'
#
loop_
_entity.id
_entity.type
_entity.pdbx_description
1 polymer ?
#
loop_
_entity_poly.entity_id
_entity_poly.type
_entity_poly.pdbx_seq_one_letter_code
_entity_poly.pdbx_strand_id
1 'polypeptide(L)'
;MKLDELRTLIVAIDTSTDMLSCAVAWWTPEVFFDDRPSRASVEVLSSRDHLCRRRANVELVQTVREALDEAGMSMSDVGGFLVGRGPGSFTGVRIGISTAKGLARGANVPLMGTSTLDACAWTAWKAGTRGLVGVAADAMRGEVYPALYTLDDEGPHRMFERERVVKAAAAVEEWAERADADELQLTGDGLVRYGKLFEEAGLMARALPRELWWPTGEGVLLAAACPEGLAAAGSTDPAAVLPVYTRLSDAEENERRRLGLAESVNTGITGVADELAGRHLQVRPMAAADAEAMAVLERECFEGAGHEPWSANLFLAELSEGAAAARSWWVAHDNGELIGFAGGMVVDKDVEILDVAVSPAHRREGIARKLLAHVSYDAQMLGCTSASLEVEADNESARALYANLGFERVGCRRGYYGAGRDAHVMRASLPLVLPVDAASPEPTAALAREWPLPAPSRTADEAAEIERRQLILAIESSCDETAVAIVDAEGNLLANQVSTQIDFHARFGGVVPEIASRKHVEVIVGVVDAALEEAAESLGLAGGAIAPAELAAVGVTQGPGLVGALVVGVAFAKGFALAADKPLICVNHLEGHLFANKLTTPDLEPPFIFTLVSGGHTMLVHVRAWGDYEVLGETLDDAVGEAFDKVAKALGLGYPGGPIISRLAEDGNPKAIDFPRALNSRGDYRFSLSGLKTAVTLYIEQETAAGRAIHLPDLAASFEAAVFDVQYKKAKCALRETGAREYCIGGGVAANPHLRQMMIEKLGRQGIRVTVPPQNACTDNAAMIAVVAREKFLRGEFAEFTVDADPNMTL
;
A
#
# COMPACT_ATOMS: atom_id res chain seq x y z
N MET A 1 -14.40 21.78 -34.87
CA MET A 1 -13.65 20.56 -35.22
C MET A 1 -14.50 19.66 -36.09
N LYS A 2 -13.86 18.83 -36.91
CA LYS A 2 -14.47 17.60 -37.45
C LYS A 2 -14.53 16.56 -36.33
N LEU A 3 -15.50 15.64 -36.36
CA LEU A 3 -15.57 14.56 -35.36
C LEU A 3 -14.32 13.67 -35.36
N ASP A 4 -13.66 13.51 -36.51
CA ASP A 4 -12.40 12.75 -36.59
C ASP A 4 -11.22 13.43 -35.86
N GLU A 5 -11.29 14.73 -35.57
CA GLU A 5 -10.30 15.48 -34.76
C GLU A 5 -10.54 15.29 -33.25
N LEU A 6 -11.58 14.54 -32.86
CA LEU A 6 -11.95 14.19 -31.48
C LEU A 6 -11.79 12.70 -31.16
N ARG A 7 -11.36 11.88 -32.12
CA ARG A 7 -11.14 10.44 -31.93
C ARG A 7 -9.89 10.20 -31.08
N THR A 8 -10.04 9.47 -29.97
CA THR A 8 -8.95 9.00 -29.13
C THR A 8 -8.81 7.49 -29.27
N LEU A 9 -7.60 6.96 -29.46
CA LEU A 9 -7.38 5.51 -29.40
C LEU A 9 -7.34 5.08 -27.93
N ILE A 10 -8.22 4.17 -27.55
CA ILE A 10 -8.33 3.66 -26.18
C ILE A 10 -8.02 2.16 -26.15
N VAL A 11 -7.19 1.76 -25.17
CA VAL A 11 -6.99 0.35 -24.82
C VAL A 11 -7.74 0.07 -23.52
N ALA A 12 -8.66 -0.90 -23.55
CA ALA A 12 -9.45 -1.31 -22.40
C ALA A 12 -9.04 -2.71 -21.92
N ILE A 13 -8.84 -2.87 -20.62
CA ILE A 13 -8.44 -4.14 -19.99
C ILE A 13 -9.27 -4.45 -18.73
N ASP A 14 -9.54 -5.73 -18.48
CA ASP A 14 -10.09 -6.20 -17.20
C ASP A 14 -9.52 -7.58 -16.86
N THR A 15 -9.06 -7.76 -15.63
CA THR A 15 -8.51 -9.03 -15.10
C THR A 15 -9.15 -9.41 -13.77
N SER A 16 -10.30 -8.82 -13.45
CA SER A 16 -11.02 -9.01 -12.17
C SER A 16 -11.66 -10.40 -12.04
N THR A 17 -11.85 -11.11 -13.16
CA THR A 17 -12.39 -12.48 -13.23
C THR A 17 -11.33 -13.47 -13.73
N ASP A 18 -11.71 -14.75 -13.94
CA ASP A 18 -10.87 -15.72 -14.66
C ASP A 18 -10.67 -15.38 -16.16
N MET A 19 -11.38 -14.37 -16.70
CA MET A 19 -11.18 -13.81 -18.04
C MET A 19 -10.19 -12.63 -17.98
N LEU A 20 -9.15 -12.69 -18.82
CA LEU A 20 -8.37 -11.52 -19.20
C LEU A 20 -9.10 -10.91 -20.40
N SER A 21 -9.68 -9.75 -20.18
CA SER A 21 -10.39 -8.97 -21.18
C SER A 21 -9.45 -7.91 -21.76
N CYS A 22 -9.42 -7.74 -23.07
CA CYS A 22 -8.58 -6.72 -23.73
C CYS A 22 -9.17 -6.31 -25.08
N ALA A 23 -9.39 -5.02 -25.30
CA ALA A 23 -9.80 -4.48 -26.60
C ALA A 23 -9.14 -3.14 -26.91
N VAL A 24 -8.99 -2.85 -28.20
CA VAL A 24 -8.52 -1.57 -28.74
C VAL A 24 -9.66 -0.95 -29.56
N ALA A 25 -9.96 0.33 -29.35
CA ALA A 25 -11.06 1.01 -30.04
C ALA A 25 -10.79 2.49 -30.28
N TRP A 26 -11.41 3.05 -31.32
CA TRP A 26 -11.62 4.49 -31.40
C TRP A 26 -12.76 4.90 -30.48
N TRP A 27 -12.49 5.92 -29.66
CA TRP A 27 -13.43 6.56 -28.77
C TRP A 27 -13.74 7.96 -29.28
N THR A 28 -14.99 8.25 -29.59
CA THR A 28 -15.42 9.57 -30.08
C THR A 28 -16.38 10.20 -29.08
N PRO A 29 -15.98 11.28 -28.36
CA PRO A 29 -16.86 11.97 -27.42
C PRO A 29 -18.07 12.60 -28.10
N GLU A 30 -19.26 12.39 -27.51
CA GLU A 30 -20.52 12.99 -27.94
C GLU A 30 -20.98 14.00 -26.88
N VAL A 31 -20.91 15.29 -27.23
CA VAL A 31 -21.19 16.41 -26.33
C VAL A 31 -22.65 16.85 -26.44
N PHE A 32 -23.36 16.89 -25.32
CA PHE A 32 -24.73 17.39 -25.24
C PHE A 32 -24.86 18.39 -24.08
N PHE A 33 -24.64 19.68 -24.43
CA PHE A 33 -24.61 20.85 -23.54
C PHE A 33 -23.44 20.89 -22.51
N ASP A 34 -23.07 22.11 -22.11
CA ASP A 34 -22.03 22.44 -21.11
C ASP A 34 -20.60 21.88 -21.34
N ASP A 35 -20.20 21.70 -22.61
CA ASP A 35 -18.85 21.32 -23.07
C ASP A 35 -18.23 20.05 -22.45
N ARG A 36 -19.03 19.23 -21.75
CA ARG A 36 -18.64 17.89 -21.28
C ARG A 36 -19.28 16.82 -22.17
N PRO A 37 -18.56 15.75 -22.54
CA PRO A 37 -19.19 14.63 -23.21
C PRO A 37 -20.18 13.95 -22.26
N SER A 38 -21.42 13.77 -22.71
CA SER A 38 -22.44 13.03 -21.96
C SER A 38 -22.56 11.58 -22.45
N ARG A 39 -21.88 11.23 -23.55
CA ARG A 39 -21.76 9.89 -24.11
C ARG A 39 -20.46 9.83 -24.92
N ALA A 40 -19.99 8.63 -25.28
CA ALA A 40 -19.08 8.44 -26.39
C ALA A 40 -19.55 7.30 -27.30
N SER A 41 -19.19 7.36 -28.58
CA SER A 41 -19.26 6.23 -29.50
C SER A 41 -17.95 5.45 -29.50
N VAL A 42 -18.07 4.12 -29.56
CA VAL A 42 -16.97 3.15 -29.52
C VAL A 42 -16.94 2.38 -30.83
N GLU A 43 -15.81 2.41 -31.53
CA GLU A 43 -15.52 1.63 -32.73
C GLU A 43 -14.37 0.66 -32.42
N VAL A 44 -14.69 -0.60 -32.09
CA VAL A 44 -13.70 -1.63 -31.75
C VAL A 44 -12.89 -2.03 -32.98
N LEU A 45 -11.57 -1.99 -32.86
CA LEU A 45 -10.60 -2.38 -33.89
C LEU A 45 -10.14 -3.83 -33.69
N SER A 46 -9.90 -4.23 -32.43
CA SER A 46 -9.49 -5.58 -32.05
C SER A 46 -9.98 -5.93 -30.64
N SER A 47 -10.13 -7.23 -30.37
CA SER A 47 -10.32 -7.78 -29.03
C SER A 47 -9.56 -9.11 -28.89
N ARG A 48 -9.00 -9.34 -27.70
CA ARG A 48 -8.27 -10.55 -27.30
C ARG A 48 -8.74 -11.08 -25.95
N ASP A 49 -10.05 -11.08 -25.72
CA ASP A 49 -10.66 -11.65 -24.53
C ASP A 49 -10.41 -13.18 -24.44
N HIS A 50 -9.77 -13.65 -23.37
CA HIS A 50 -9.49 -15.08 -23.17
C HIS A 50 -9.34 -15.51 -21.69
N LEU A 51 -9.63 -16.78 -21.40
CA LEU A 51 -9.52 -17.31 -20.04
C LEU A 51 -8.05 -17.44 -19.60
N CYS A 52 -7.69 -16.69 -18.57
CA CYS A 52 -6.30 -16.49 -18.14
C CYS A 52 -6.11 -16.84 -16.64
N ARG A 53 -6.66 -17.99 -16.24
CA ARG A 53 -6.75 -18.48 -14.85
C ARG A 53 -5.45 -18.31 -14.06
N ARG A 54 -5.39 -17.27 -13.23
CA ARG A 54 -4.23 -16.89 -12.38
C ARG A 54 -2.92 -16.66 -13.14
N ARG A 55 -2.96 -16.37 -14.44
CA ARG A 55 -1.78 -16.02 -15.25
C ARG A 55 -1.84 -14.61 -15.84
N ALA A 56 -2.83 -13.81 -15.42
CA ALA A 56 -3.01 -12.44 -15.91
C ALA A 56 -1.73 -11.58 -15.79
N ASN A 57 -0.94 -11.75 -14.72
CA ASN A 57 0.31 -11.01 -14.56
C ASN A 57 1.34 -11.36 -15.65
N VAL A 58 1.35 -12.60 -16.14
CA VAL A 58 2.22 -13.08 -17.24
C VAL A 58 1.71 -12.62 -18.60
N GLU A 59 0.41 -12.73 -18.87
CA GLU A 59 -0.17 -12.62 -20.21
C GLU A 59 -0.67 -11.21 -20.58
N LEU A 60 -1.04 -10.35 -19.62
CA LEU A 60 -1.73 -9.07 -19.90
C LEU A 60 -0.95 -8.11 -20.79
N VAL A 61 0.32 -7.86 -20.48
CA VAL A 61 1.17 -6.91 -21.23
C VAL A 61 1.42 -7.40 -22.65
N GLN A 62 1.55 -8.72 -22.84
CA GLN A 62 1.65 -9.32 -24.17
C GLN A 62 0.32 -9.24 -24.94
N THR A 63 -0.80 -9.46 -24.26
CA THR A 63 -2.15 -9.37 -24.86
C THR A 63 -2.44 -7.96 -25.37
N VAL A 64 -2.08 -6.92 -24.60
CA VAL A 64 -2.19 -5.51 -25.00
C VAL A 64 -1.38 -5.23 -26.27
N ARG A 65 -0.12 -5.71 -26.33
CA ARG A 65 0.72 -5.56 -27.53
C ARG A 65 0.10 -6.23 -28.76
N GLU A 66 -0.33 -7.48 -28.62
CA GLU A 66 -0.93 -8.25 -29.72
C GLU A 66 -2.27 -7.65 -30.19
N ALA A 67 -3.05 -7.04 -29.30
CA ALA A 67 -4.29 -6.36 -29.66
C ALA A 67 -4.01 -5.04 -30.41
N LEU A 68 -2.97 -4.29 -30.04
CA LEU A 68 -2.52 -3.11 -30.79
C LEU A 68 -2.00 -3.50 -32.18
N ASP A 69 -1.17 -4.55 -32.26
CA ASP A 69 -0.63 -5.08 -33.53
C ASP A 69 -1.78 -5.50 -34.49
N GLU A 70 -2.83 -6.16 -33.98
CA GLU A 70 -4.03 -6.53 -34.76
C GLU A 70 -4.87 -5.33 -35.20
N ALA A 71 -4.93 -4.27 -34.39
CA ALA A 71 -5.56 -3.00 -34.76
C ALA A 71 -4.73 -2.20 -35.80
N GLY A 72 -3.48 -2.62 -36.07
CA GLY A 72 -2.53 -1.88 -36.90
C GLY A 72 -2.03 -0.59 -36.24
N MET A 73 -2.01 -0.56 -34.90
CA MET A 73 -1.67 0.59 -34.07
C MET A 73 -0.41 0.30 -33.24
N SER A 74 0.27 1.36 -32.80
CA SER A 74 1.41 1.28 -31.87
C SER A 74 1.02 1.79 -30.48
N MET A 75 1.89 1.56 -29.49
CA MET A 75 1.74 2.14 -28.16
C MET A 75 1.75 3.68 -28.20
N SER A 76 2.47 4.31 -29.14
CA SER A 76 2.50 5.76 -29.30
C SER A 76 1.22 6.38 -29.90
N ASP A 77 0.33 5.56 -30.45
CA ASP A 77 -0.99 6.01 -30.94
C ASP A 77 -2.05 6.03 -29.83
N VAL A 78 -1.79 5.37 -28.68
CA VAL A 78 -2.74 5.25 -27.57
C VAL A 78 -2.89 6.60 -26.86
N GLY A 79 -4.12 7.12 -26.84
CA GLY A 79 -4.46 8.39 -26.18
C GLY A 79 -5.13 8.22 -24.82
N GLY A 80 -5.30 6.99 -24.33
CA GLY A 80 -5.81 6.71 -22.99
C GLY A 80 -6.07 5.22 -22.71
N PHE A 81 -6.23 4.89 -21.44
CA PHE A 81 -6.50 3.52 -20.98
C PHE A 81 -7.80 3.44 -20.17
N LEU A 82 -8.45 2.27 -20.24
CA LEU A 82 -9.57 1.89 -19.39
C LEU A 82 -9.24 0.62 -18.63
N VAL A 83 -9.63 0.57 -17.35
CA VAL A 83 -9.46 -0.62 -16.52
C VAL A 83 -10.73 -1.00 -15.76
N GLY A 84 -11.08 -2.28 -15.74
CA GLY A 84 -12.05 -2.83 -14.80
C GLY A 84 -11.53 -2.66 -13.36
N ARG A 85 -12.23 -1.86 -12.54
CA ARG A 85 -11.84 -1.59 -11.14
C ARG A 85 -12.32 -2.70 -10.18
N GLY A 86 -12.89 -3.78 -10.69
CA GLY A 86 -13.65 -4.78 -9.94
C GLY A 86 -15.14 -4.43 -9.86
N PRO A 87 -15.90 -5.07 -8.96
CA PRO A 87 -15.45 -6.08 -7.99
C PRO A 87 -15.06 -7.41 -8.66
N GLY A 88 -14.28 -8.21 -7.96
CA GLY A 88 -13.76 -9.49 -8.47
C GLY A 88 -12.65 -10.07 -7.58
N SER A 89 -11.86 -10.98 -8.14
CA SER A 89 -10.67 -11.56 -7.52
C SER A 89 -9.67 -10.46 -7.10
N PHE A 90 -9.37 -10.32 -5.81
CA PHE A 90 -8.45 -9.29 -5.31
C PHE A 90 -7.09 -9.27 -6.05
N THR A 91 -6.50 -10.44 -6.31
CA THR A 91 -5.26 -10.56 -7.10
C THR A 91 -5.47 -10.11 -8.55
N GLY A 92 -6.59 -10.49 -9.16
CA GLY A 92 -6.94 -10.14 -10.53
C GLY A 92 -7.13 -8.64 -10.73
N VAL A 93 -7.92 -8.00 -9.87
CA VAL A 93 -8.16 -6.55 -9.89
C VAL A 93 -6.83 -5.78 -9.70
N ARG A 94 -5.96 -6.23 -8.78
CA ARG A 94 -4.64 -5.62 -8.56
C ARG A 94 -3.73 -5.66 -9.77
N ILE A 95 -3.64 -6.80 -10.46
CA ILE A 95 -2.82 -6.96 -11.67
C ILE A 95 -3.29 -5.96 -12.73
N GLY A 96 -4.60 -5.93 -13.02
CA GLY A 96 -5.17 -5.05 -14.04
C GLY A 96 -4.91 -3.59 -13.75
N ILE A 97 -5.26 -3.12 -12.54
CA ILE A 97 -5.09 -1.72 -12.16
C ILE A 97 -3.62 -1.31 -12.11
N SER A 98 -2.74 -2.14 -11.53
CA SER A 98 -1.30 -1.81 -11.44
C SER A 98 -0.67 -1.74 -12.83
N THR A 99 -1.01 -2.68 -13.72
CA THR A 99 -0.58 -2.64 -15.13
C THR A 99 -1.12 -1.42 -15.85
N ALA A 100 -2.41 -1.10 -15.68
CA ALA A 100 -3.04 0.08 -16.28
C ALA A 100 -2.42 1.39 -15.80
N LYS A 101 -2.12 1.50 -14.50
CA LYS A 101 -1.38 2.63 -13.91
C LYS A 101 0.00 2.77 -14.52
N GLY A 102 0.74 1.65 -14.66
CA GLY A 102 2.03 1.62 -15.32
C GLY A 102 1.94 2.12 -16.77
N LEU A 103 1.05 1.51 -17.56
CA LEU A 103 0.82 1.85 -18.97
C LEU A 103 0.48 3.34 -19.16
N ALA A 104 -0.54 3.82 -18.45
CA ALA A 104 -0.99 5.21 -18.54
C ALA A 104 0.08 6.20 -18.07
N ARG A 105 0.85 5.85 -17.03
CA ARG A 105 1.92 6.70 -16.52
C ARG A 105 3.13 6.75 -17.46
N GLY A 106 3.52 5.61 -18.03
CA GLY A 106 4.65 5.49 -18.97
C GLY A 106 4.39 6.23 -20.29
N ALA A 107 3.19 6.12 -20.84
CA ALA A 107 2.77 6.85 -22.03
C ALA A 107 2.36 8.32 -21.75
N ASN A 108 2.19 8.69 -20.47
CA ASN A 108 1.66 10.00 -20.03
C ASN A 108 0.29 10.33 -20.64
N VAL A 109 -0.66 9.41 -20.50
CA VAL A 109 -2.04 9.54 -21.03
C VAL A 109 -3.10 9.24 -19.96
N PRO A 110 -4.34 9.74 -20.10
CA PRO A 110 -5.44 9.47 -19.17
C PRO A 110 -5.66 7.98 -18.84
N LEU A 111 -5.97 7.70 -17.57
CA LEU A 111 -6.51 6.42 -17.12
C LEU A 111 -7.89 6.64 -16.49
N MET A 112 -8.91 5.96 -17.00
CA MET A 112 -10.22 5.88 -16.36
C MET A 112 -10.49 4.42 -15.94
N GLY A 113 -11.47 4.20 -15.08
CA GLY A 113 -11.84 2.84 -14.71
C GLY A 113 -13.32 2.69 -14.41
N THR A 114 -13.82 1.48 -14.67
CA THR A 114 -15.26 1.15 -14.73
C THR A 114 -15.57 -0.09 -13.89
N SER A 115 -16.86 -0.37 -13.67
CA SER A 115 -17.29 -1.58 -12.97
C SER A 115 -17.19 -2.81 -13.88
N THR A 116 -16.59 -3.88 -13.36
CA THR A 116 -16.59 -5.21 -13.99
C THR A 116 -18.01 -5.78 -14.11
N LEU A 117 -18.91 -5.46 -13.16
CA LEU A 117 -20.31 -5.90 -13.21
C LEU A 117 -21.07 -5.22 -14.34
N ASP A 118 -20.83 -3.91 -14.55
CA ASP A 118 -21.39 -3.20 -15.70
C ASP A 118 -20.81 -3.74 -17.01
N ALA A 119 -19.51 -4.05 -17.07
CA ALA A 119 -18.90 -4.66 -18.27
C ALA A 119 -19.54 -6.02 -18.63
N CYS A 120 -19.92 -6.84 -17.64
CA CYS A 120 -20.73 -8.05 -17.87
C CYS A 120 -22.13 -7.72 -18.40
N ALA A 121 -22.81 -6.72 -17.85
CA ALA A 121 -24.14 -6.30 -18.31
C ALA A 121 -24.10 -5.74 -19.74
N TRP A 122 -23.09 -4.94 -20.09
CA TRP A 122 -22.87 -4.44 -21.45
C TRP A 122 -22.48 -5.56 -22.44
N THR A 123 -21.74 -6.57 -22.00
CA THR A 123 -21.47 -7.79 -22.79
C THR A 123 -22.78 -8.51 -23.14
N ALA A 124 -23.67 -8.70 -22.16
CA ALA A 124 -24.99 -9.29 -22.40
C ALA A 124 -25.87 -8.42 -23.32
N TRP A 125 -25.87 -7.10 -23.13
CA TRP A 125 -26.60 -6.13 -23.97
C TRP A 125 -26.14 -6.15 -25.43
N LYS A 126 -24.82 -6.20 -25.66
CA LYS A 126 -24.20 -6.26 -26.98
C LYS A 126 -24.57 -7.54 -27.73
N ALA A 127 -24.73 -8.65 -27.02
CA ALA A 127 -25.23 -9.91 -27.55
C ALA A 127 -26.76 -9.92 -27.85
N GLY A 128 -27.45 -8.80 -27.62
CA GLY A 128 -28.89 -8.65 -27.89
C GLY A 128 -29.80 -8.96 -26.70
N THR A 129 -29.26 -9.16 -25.49
CA THR A 129 -30.07 -9.39 -24.29
C THR A 129 -30.85 -8.11 -23.92
N ARG A 130 -32.11 -8.28 -23.50
CA ARG A 130 -33.03 -7.22 -23.06
C ARG A 130 -33.87 -7.71 -21.88
N GLY A 131 -34.49 -6.79 -21.15
CA GLY A 131 -35.29 -7.07 -19.95
C GLY A 131 -34.43 -7.21 -18.69
N LEU A 132 -34.96 -7.91 -17.68
CA LEU A 132 -34.32 -8.09 -16.38
C LEU A 132 -33.12 -9.07 -16.46
N VAL A 133 -31.96 -8.64 -15.97
CA VAL A 133 -30.72 -9.42 -15.93
C VAL A 133 -30.05 -9.33 -14.56
N GLY A 134 -29.65 -10.48 -14.01
CA GLY A 134 -28.81 -10.60 -12.82
C GLY A 134 -27.40 -11.03 -13.17
N VAL A 135 -26.41 -10.20 -12.82
CA VAL A 135 -24.98 -10.54 -12.85
C VAL A 135 -24.59 -11.08 -11.48
N ALA A 136 -24.15 -12.33 -11.42
CA ALA A 136 -23.63 -12.98 -10.21
C ALA A 136 -22.13 -13.30 -10.40
N ALA A 137 -21.25 -12.38 -10.03
CA ALA A 137 -19.80 -12.59 -10.11
C ALA A 137 -19.24 -13.32 -8.87
N ASP A 138 -18.17 -14.09 -9.01
CA ASP A 138 -17.53 -14.85 -7.92
C ASP A 138 -16.78 -13.93 -6.95
N ALA A 139 -17.24 -13.86 -5.69
CA ALA A 139 -16.53 -13.16 -4.62
C ALA A 139 -15.64 -14.09 -3.78
N MET A 140 -15.45 -15.35 -4.22
CA MET A 140 -14.79 -16.42 -3.48
C MET A 140 -15.53 -16.76 -2.17
N ARG A 141 -14.98 -17.68 -1.34
CA ARG A 141 -15.48 -17.98 0.03
C ARG A 141 -16.98 -18.30 0.21
N GLY A 142 -17.68 -18.71 -0.85
CA GLY A 142 -19.12 -18.99 -0.81
C GLY A 142 -19.98 -17.73 -0.97
N GLU A 143 -19.40 -16.67 -1.53
CA GLU A 143 -19.98 -15.35 -1.71
C GLU A 143 -20.02 -14.99 -3.20
N VAL A 144 -20.93 -14.08 -3.54
CA VAL A 144 -21.05 -13.48 -4.87
C VAL A 144 -21.16 -11.96 -4.75
N TYR A 145 -20.88 -11.27 -5.85
CA TYR A 145 -21.29 -9.89 -6.07
C TYR A 145 -22.57 -9.91 -6.92
N PRO A 146 -23.78 -9.80 -6.33
CA PRO A 146 -25.03 -9.78 -7.07
C PRO A 146 -25.36 -8.36 -7.52
N ALA A 147 -25.60 -8.18 -8.81
CA ALA A 147 -26.04 -6.93 -9.39
C ALA A 147 -27.22 -7.17 -10.34
N LEU A 148 -28.27 -6.35 -10.21
CA LEU A 148 -29.49 -6.42 -11.03
C LEU A 148 -29.53 -5.24 -11.98
N TYR A 149 -29.93 -5.51 -13.22
CA TYR A 149 -30.01 -4.54 -14.31
C TYR A 149 -31.31 -4.72 -15.10
N THR A 150 -31.84 -3.62 -15.62
CA THR A 150 -32.81 -3.64 -16.72
C THR A 150 -32.07 -3.26 -18.00
N LEU A 151 -32.11 -4.11 -19.03
CA LEU A 151 -31.50 -3.83 -20.34
C LEU A 151 -32.57 -3.42 -21.35
N ASP A 152 -32.47 -2.21 -21.88
CA ASP A 152 -33.32 -1.71 -22.98
C ASP A 152 -32.48 -1.44 -24.25
N ASP A 153 -33.00 -0.67 -25.21
CA ASP A 153 -32.28 -0.36 -26.44
C ASP A 153 -31.25 0.77 -26.31
N GLU A 154 -31.19 1.47 -25.17
CA GLU A 154 -30.18 2.48 -24.87
C GLU A 154 -28.99 1.88 -24.10
N GLY A 155 -29.25 0.96 -23.16
CA GLY A 155 -28.20 0.24 -22.42
C GLY A 155 -28.70 -0.62 -21.24
N PRO A 156 -27.78 -1.11 -20.39
CA PRO A 156 -28.06 -1.63 -19.06
C PRO A 156 -28.23 -0.50 -18.04
N HIS A 157 -29.35 -0.51 -17.31
CA HIS A 157 -29.65 0.41 -16.22
C HIS A 157 -29.50 -0.31 -14.88
N ARG A 158 -28.63 0.20 -14.00
CA ARG A 158 -28.42 -0.38 -12.65
C ARG A 158 -29.69 -0.28 -11.79
N MET A 159 -30.06 -1.39 -11.14
CA MET A 159 -31.15 -1.44 -10.15
C MET A 159 -30.63 -1.37 -8.70
N PHE A 160 -29.41 -0.86 -8.49
CA PHE A 160 -28.71 -0.81 -7.21
C PHE A 160 -27.82 0.44 -7.12
N GLU A 161 -27.71 1.02 -5.92
CA GLU A 161 -26.86 2.22 -5.70
C GLU A 161 -25.37 1.87 -5.59
N ARG A 162 -25.05 0.73 -4.98
CA ARG A 162 -23.68 0.32 -4.64
C ARG A 162 -23.49 -1.18 -4.79
N GLU A 163 -22.31 -1.55 -5.23
CA GLU A 163 -21.87 -2.94 -5.32
C GLU A 163 -21.70 -3.52 -3.91
N ARG A 164 -22.11 -4.77 -3.70
CA ARG A 164 -22.07 -5.44 -2.40
C ARG A 164 -21.60 -6.88 -2.55
N VAL A 165 -21.08 -7.44 -1.47
CA VAL A 165 -20.78 -8.88 -1.34
C VAL A 165 -21.80 -9.53 -0.42
N VAL A 166 -22.32 -10.70 -0.79
CA VAL A 166 -23.23 -11.50 0.05
C VAL A 166 -22.95 -12.99 -0.13
N LYS A 167 -23.44 -13.83 0.79
CA LYS A 167 -23.41 -15.30 0.60
C LYS A 167 -24.18 -15.69 -0.66
N ALA A 168 -23.64 -16.62 -1.45
CA ALA A 168 -24.26 -17.08 -2.68
C ALA A 168 -25.69 -17.60 -2.45
N ALA A 169 -25.93 -18.33 -1.35
CA ALA A 169 -27.25 -18.78 -0.95
C ALA A 169 -28.24 -17.63 -0.66
N ALA A 170 -27.77 -16.54 -0.03
CA ALA A 170 -28.61 -15.38 0.27
C ALA A 170 -28.96 -14.58 -1.01
N ALA A 171 -28.04 -14.46 -1.97
CA ALA A 171 -28.36 -13.88 -3.28
C ALA A 171 -29.38 -14.72 -4.05
N VAL A 172 -29.26 -16.05 -4.00
CA VAL A 172 -30.21 -16.99 -4.62
C VAL A 172 -31.60 -16.89 -3.98
N GLU A 173 -31.68 -16.86 -2.66
CA GLU A 173 -32.92 -16.66 -1.90
C GLU A 173 -33.58 -15.32 -2.24
N GLU A 174 -32.82 -14.21 -2.16
CA GLU A 174 -33.29 -12.86 -2.49
C GLU A 174 -33.81 -12.76 -3.93
N TRP A 175 -33.17 -13.42 -4.90
CA TRP A 175 -33.60 -13.41 -6.30
C TRP A 175 -34.77 -14.34 -6.59
N ALA A 176 -34.89 -15.47 -5.89
CA ALA A 176 -35.99 -16.42 -6.04
C ALA A 176 -37.30 -15.93 -5.39
N GLU A 177 -37.22 -15.09 -4.34
CA GLU A 177 -38.39 -14.48 -3.70
C GLU A 177 -38.97 -13.27 -4.46
N ARG A 178 -38.33 -12.84 -5.56
CA ARG A 178 -38.82 -11.71 -6.36
C ARG A 178 -40.12 -12.03 -7.09
N ALA A 179 -40.99 -11.03 -7.21
CA ALA A 179 -42.25 -11.12 -7.96
C ALA A 179 -42.06 -11.28 -9.48
N ASP A 180 -40.87 -10.95 -10.00
CA ASP A 180 -40.45 -11.03 -11.41
C ASP A 180 -39.30 -12.06 -11.63
N ALA A 181 -39.14 -13.01 -10.70
CA ALA A 181 -38.07 -14.01 -10.75
C ALA A 181 -38.14 -14.93 -11.99
N ASP A 182 -39.33 -15.11 -12.59
CA ASP A 182 -39.52 -15.88 -13.82
C ASP A 182 -39.16 -15.11 -15.09
N GLU A 183 -38.96 -13.79 -15.00
CA GLU A 183 -38.42 -12.95 -16.07
C GLU A 183 -36.89 -12.81 -16.00
N LEU A 184 -36.30 -12.96 -14.80
CA LEU A 184 -34.86 -12.79 -14.54
C LEU A 184 -33.98 -13.70 -15.40
N GLN A 185 -33.09 -13.10 -16.20
CA GLN A 185 -32.02 -13.81 -16.90
C GLN A 185 -30.71 -13.74 -16.10
N LEU A 186 -29.90 -14.80 -16.13
CA LEU A 186 -28.67 -14.87 -15.30
C LEU A 186 -27.38 -14.87 -16.12
N THR A 187 -26.39 -14.12 -15.64
CA THR A 187 -25.01 -14.13 -16.13
C THR A 187 -24.00 -13.94 -14.99
N GLY A 188 -22.70 -13.97 -15.28
CA GLY A 188 -21.62 -13.79 -14.30
C GLY A 188 -20.84 -15.08 -13.99
N ASP A 189 -19.55 -14.93 -13.69
CA ASP A 189 -18.63 -16.05 -13.50
C ASP A 189 -18.88 -16.83 -12.20
N GLY A 190 -19.58 -16.25 -11.23
CA GLY A 190 -20.09 -16.91 -10.03
C GLY A 190 -21.01 -18.08 -10.35
N LEU A 191 -21.72 -18.06 -11.50
CA LEU A 191 -22.52 -19.19 -11.96
C LEU A 191 -21.68 -20.44 -12.25
N VAL A 192 -20.38 -20.30 -12.56
CA VAL A 192 -19.46 -21.44 -12.76
C VAL A 192 -19.25 -22.22 -11.46
N ARG A 193 -19.21 -21.54 -10.31
CA ARG A 193 -18.94 -22.15 -9.00
C ARG A 193 -20.22 -22.45 -8.22
N TYR A 194 -21.20 -21.56 -8.28
CA TYR A 194 -22.40 -21.58 -7.46
C TYR A 194 -23.66 -22.00 -8.24
N GLY A 195 -23.56 -22.28 -9.55
CA GLY A 195 -24.70 -22.57 -10.42
C GLY A 195 -25.66 -23.65 -9.89
N LYS A 196 -25.18 -24.64 -9.11
CA LYS A 196 -26.03 -25.63 -8.45
C LYS A 196 -27.07 -25.01 -7.49
N LEU A 197 -26.71 -23.94 -6.77
CA LEU A 197 -27.64 -23.23 -5.88
C LEU A 197 -28.72 -22.51 -6.70
N PHE A 198 -28.32 -21.85 -7.80
CA PHE A 198 -29.25 -21.19 -8.73
C PHE A 198 -30.13 -22.21 -9.47
N GLU A 199 -29.64 -23.43 -9.73
CA GLU A 199 -30.39 -24.54 -10.33
C GLU A 199 -31.43 -25.11 -9.36
N GLU A 200 -31.04 -25.34 -8.09
CA GLU A 200 -31.94 -25.81 -7.03
C GLU A 200 -33.07 -24.81 -6.73
N ALA A 201 -32.84 -23.51 -6.94
CA ALA A 201 -33.85 -22.45 -6.86
C ALA A 201 -34.63 -22.21 -8.17
N GLY A 202 -34.35 -22.95 -9.25
CA GLY A 202 -35.03 -22.82 -10.54
C GLY A 202 -34.59 -21.65 -11.43
N LEU A 203 -33.71 -20.76 -10.93
CA LEU A 203 -33.27 -19.55 -11.64
C LEU A 203 -32.39 -19.83 -12.86
N MET A 204 -31.69 -20.97 -12.90
CA MET A 204 -30.83 -21.35 -14.05
C MET A 204 -31.59 -21.60 -15.37
N ALA A 205 -32.93 -21.70 -15.34
CA ALA A 205 -33.73 -21.91 -16.55
C ALA A 205 -33.62 -20.77 -17.59
N ARG A 206 -33.22 -19.57 -17.15
CA ARG A 206 -32.95 -18.38 -17.97
C ARG A 206 -31.49 -17.91 -17.91
N ALA A 207 -30.55 -18.79 -17.56
CA ALA A 207 -29.13 -18.45 -17.67
C ALA A 207 -28.75 -18.18 -19.14
N LEU A 208 -28.03 -17.08 -19.37
CA LEU A 208 -27.49 -16.72 -20.68
C LEU A 208 -26.45 -17.75 -21.15
N PRO A 209 -26.14 -17.80 -22.47
CA PRO A 209 -25.03 -18.60 -22.99
C PRO A 209 -23.73 -18.35 -22.20
N ARG A 210 -22.99 -19.42 -21.95
CA ARG A 210 -21.87 -19.45 -21.00
C ARG A 210 -20.75 -18.47 -21.38
N GLU A 211 -20.55 -18.26 -22.67
CA GLU A 211 -19.63 -17.28 -23.25
C GLU A 211 -19.91 -15.83 -22.81
N LEU A 212 -21.14 -15.49 -22.41
CA LEU A 212 -21.53 -14.17 -21.92
C LEU A 212 -21.36 -13.98 -20.40
N TRP A 213 -20.85 -15.00 -19.68
CA TRP A 213 -20.72 -14.97 -18.21
C TRP A 213 -19.54 -14.14 -17.70
N TRP A 214 -18.67 -13.67 -18.58
CA TRP A 214 -17.48 -12.89 -18.25
C TRP A 214 -17.55 -11.49 -18.86
N PRO A 215 -16.80 -10.52 -18.31
CA PRO A 215 -16.58 -9.25 -19.00
C PRO A 215 -15.83 -9.49 -20.32
N THR A 216 -15.92 -8.49 -21.21
CA THR A 216 -15.18 -8.41 -22.48
C THR A 216 -14.55 -7.02 -22.59
N GLY A 217 -13.48 -6.87 -23.37
CA GLY A 217 -12.86 -5.56 -23.58
C GLY A 217 -13.82 -4.56 -24.23
N GLU A 218 -14.72 -5.02 -25.11
CA GLU A 218 -15.83 -4.22 -25.63
C GLU A 218 -16.84 -3.85 -24.53
N GLY A 219 -17.19 -4.78 -23.63
CA GLY A 219 -18.04 -4.49 -22.47
C GLY A 219 -17.46 -3.42 -21.55
N VAL A 220 -16.14 -3.43 -21.32
CA VAL A 220 -15.41 -2.40 -20.54
C VAL A 220 -15.49 -1.03 -21.23
N LEU A 221 -15.27 -0.99 -22.55
CA LEU A 221 -15.40 0.24 -23.35
C LEU A 221 -16.81 0.81 -23.28
N LEU A 222 -17.85 0.00 -23.53
CA LEU A 222 -19.24 0.43 -23.52
C LEU A 222 -19.70 0.89 -22.12
N ALA A 223 -19.28 0.18 -21.07
CA ALA A 223 -19.56 0.55 -19.69
C ALA A 223 -18.96 1.90 -19.28
N ALA A 224 -17.80 2.27 -19.82
CA ALA A 224 -17.19 3.57 -19.58
C ALA A 224 -17.77 4.68 -20.49
N ALA A 225 -18.28 4.32 -21.67
CA ALA A 225 -18.74 5.27 -22.70
C ALA A 225 -20.18 5.78 -22.51
N CYS A 226 -20.96 5.14 -21.64
CA CYS A 226 -22.31 5.57 -21.31
C CYS A 226 -22.30 6.80 -20.36
N PRO A 227 -23.42 7.54 -20.23
CA PRO A 227 -23.49 8.73 -19.38
C PRO A 227 -23.09 8.46 -17.92
N GLU A 228 -23.53 7.32 -17.38
CA GLU A 228 -23.24 6.88 -16.01
C GLU A 228 -21.75 6.54 -15.83
N GLY A 229 -21.15 5.89 -16.84
CA GLY A 229 -19.72 5.55 -16.86
C GLY A 229 -18.83 6.79 -16.89
N LEU A 230 -19.16 7.76 -17.76
CA LEU A 230 -18.47 9.05 -17.85
C LEU A 230 -18.62 9.85 -16.55
N ALA A 231 -19.79 9.83 -15.91
CA ALA A 231 -20.01 10.46 -14.61
C ALA A 231 -19.24 9.76 -13.46
N ALA A 232 -19.06 8.44 -13.55
CA ALA A 232 -18.37 7.63 -12.54
C ALA A 232 -16.84 7.55 -12.70
N ALA A 233 -16.30 7.90 -13.88
CA ALA A 233 -14.87 7.77 -14.19
C ALA A 233 -13.97 8.51 -13.16
N GLY A 234 -14.41 9.69 -12.72
CA GLY A 234 -13.73 10.51 -11.71
C GLY A 234 -12.54 11.28 -12.29
N SER A 235 -11.42 11.28 -11.57
CA SER A 235 -10.15 11.82 -12.08
C SER A 235 -9.52 10.87 -13.10
N THR A 236 -8.88 11.45 -14.11
CA THR A 236 -8.07 10.77 -15.14
C THR A 236 -6.61 10.56 -14.73
N ASP A 237 -6.17 11.07 -13.57
CA ASP A 237 -4.84 10.84 -13.00
C ASP A 237 -4.70 9.36 -12.61
N PRO A 238 -3.71 8.63 -13.15
CA PRO A 238 -3.47 7.23 -12.80
C PRO A 238 -3.33 6.98 -11.29
N ALA A 239 -2.88 7.96 -10.49
CA ALA A 239 -2.83 7.84 -9.04
C ALA A 239 -4.22 7.59 -8.42
N ALA A 240 -5.25 8.30 -8.90
CA ALA A 240 -6.61 8.28 -8.36
C ALA A 240 -7.44 7.03 -8.74
N VAL A 241 -6.96 6.22 -9.69
CA VAL A 241 -7.65 5.02 -10.17
C VAL A 241 -7.45 3.86 -9.20
N LEU A 242 -8.38 3.69 -8.25
CA LEU A 242 -8.26 2.68 -7.19
C LEU A 242 -9.15 1.44 -7.40
N PRO A 243 -8.76 0.27 -6.85
CA PRO A 243 -9.59 -0.93 -6.82
C PRO A 243 -10.84 -0.74 -5.95
N VAL A 244 -11.97 -1.33 -6.38
CA VAL A 244 -13.19 -1.41 -5.57
C VAL A 244 -13.16 -2.67 -4.69
N TYR A 245 -12.64 -2.51 -3.47
CA TYR A 245 -12.70 -3.57 -2.44
C TYR A 245 -13.99 -3.45 -1.62
N THR A 246 -15.04 -4.19 -1.98
CA THR A 246 -16.29 -4.24 -1.19
C THR A 246 -16.18 -5.08 0.09
N ARG A 247 -14.97 -5.56 0.44
CA ARG A 247 -14.74 -6.46 1.57
C ARG A 247 -13.41 -6.17 2.28
N LEU A 248 -13.48 -6.19 3.61
CA LEU A 248 -12.33 -6.11 4.52
C LEU A 248 -11.46 -7.37 4.45
N SER A 249 -10.17 -7.20 4.71
CA SER A 249 -9.25 -8.30 4.96
C SER A 249 -9.60 -9.03 6.26
N ASP A 250 -9.21 -10.30 6.38
CA ASP A 250 -9.43 -11.06 7.62
C ASP A 250 -8.72 -10.42 8.83
N ALA A 251 -7.67 -9.62 8.62
CA ALA A 251 -6.99 -8.85 9.66
C ALA A 251 -7.76 -7.58 10.05
N GLU A 252 -8.37 -6.85 9.09
CA GLU A 252 -9.29 -5.74 9.38
C GLU A 252 -10.56 -6.23 10.08
N GLU A 253 -11.07 -7.42 9.71
CA GLU A 253 -12.13 -8.11 10.46
C GLU A 253 -11.67 -8.42 11.90
N ASN A 254 -10.47 -8.99 12.09
CA ASN A 254 -9.91 -9.27 13.42
C ASN A 254 -9.61 -8.03 14.27
N GLU A 255 -9.21 -6.92 13.66
CA GLU A 255 -8.96 -5.66 14.38
C GLU A 255 -10.27 -5.00 14.78
N ARG A 256 -11.33 -5.06 13.95
CA ARG A 256 -12.68 -4.66 14.38
C ARG A 256 -13.17 -5.48 15.57
N ARG A 257 -12.90 -6.79 15.61
CA ARG A 257 -13.18 -7.66 16.78
C ARG A 257 -12.44 -7.17 18.03
N ARG A 258 -11.17 -6.77 17.89
CA ARG A 258 -10.33 -6.26 19.00
C ARG A 258 -10.85 -4.94 19.58
N LEU A 259 -11.40 -4.07 18.73
CA LEU A 259 -11.84 -2.71 19.09
C LEU A 259 -13.24 -2.64 19.74
N GLY A 260 -13.82 -3.76 20.16
CA GLY A 260 -15.13 -3.77 20.83
C GLY A 260 -16.33 -3.44 19.93
N LEU A 261 -16.12 -3.33 18.62
CA LEU A 261 -17.21 -3.23 17.66
C LEU A 261 -17.96 -4.56 17.62
N ALA A 262 -19.30 -4.50 17.74
CA ALA A 262 -20.13 -5.69 17.87
C ALA A 262 -19.90 -6.69 16.72
N GLU A 263 -19.60 -7.94 17.07
CA GLU A 263 -19.85 -9.05 16.17
C GLU A 263 -21.34 -9.37 16.08
N SER A 264 -21.69 -10.21 15.11
CA SER A 264 -22.75 -11.20 15.32
C SER A 264 -22.34 -12.19 16.44
N VAL A 265 -22.42 -11.73 17.69
CA VAL A 265 -22.22 -12.44 18.97
C VAL A 265 -20.78 -12.87 19.31
N ASN A 266 -20.01 -12.01 20.03
CA ASN A 266 -18.69 -12.38 20.62
C ASN A 266 -18.19 -11.43 21.75
N THR A 267 -17.06 -11.80 22.39
CA THR A 267 -16.26 -11.03 23.38
C THR A 267 -14.75 -11.36 23.20
N GLY A 268 -13.74 -10.66 23.77
CA GLY A 268 -13.69 -9.54 24.72
C GLY A 268 -12.27 -8.91 24.81
N ILE A 269 -11.95 -8.22 25.93
CA ILE A 269 -10.94 -7.11 26.00
C ILE A 269 -9.67 -7.43 26.83
N THR A 270 -8.50 -6.85 26.48
CA THR A 270 -7.50 -6.23 27.41
C THR A 270 -6.59 -5.20 26.69
N GLY A 271 -6.02 -4.21 27.41
CA GLY A 271 -5.13 -3.14 26.89
C GLY A 271 -3.93 -2.78 27.80
N VAL A 272 -3.15 -1.73 27.49
CA VAL A 272 -1.89 -1.32 28.17
C VAL A 272 -1.74 0.22 28.24
N ALA A 273 -0.90 0.73 29.17
CA ALA A 273 -0.50 2.13 29.33
C ALA A 273 0.99 2.27 29.78
N ASP A 274 1.52 3.51 29.79
CA ASP A 274 2.84 3.98 30.28
C ASP A 274 4.10 3.83 29.36
N GLU A 275 4.00 3.32 28.14
CA GLU A 275 5.18 2.90 27.33
C GLU A 275 5.80 3.93 26.34
N LEU A 276 5.38 5.21 26.34
CA LEU A 276 5.54 6.05 25.13
C LEU A 276 6.81 6.92 25.04
N ALA A 277 7.68 6.91 26.05
CA ALA A 277 8.85 7.79 26.11
C ALA A 277 9.82 7.62 24.90
N GLY A 278 10.15 8.73 24.23
CA GLY A 278 11.23 8.83 23.24
C GLY A 278 10.93 8.48 21.77
N ARG A 279 9.67 8.47 21.28
CA ARG A 279 9.38 8.39 19.83
C ARG A 279 8.91 9.74 19.27
N HIS A 280 9.48 10.19 18.15
CA HIS A 280 9.05 11.44 17.52
C HIS A 280 7.73 11.25 16.75
N LEU A 281 6.75 12.12 17.03
CA LEU A 281 5.42 12.22 16.41
C LEU A 281 4.74 10.87 16.05
N GLN A 282 4.38 10.09 17.06
CA GLN A 282 3.54 8.89 16.93
C GLN A 282 2.05 9.24 16.99
N VAL A 283 1.23 8.72 16.08
CA VAL A 283 -0.24 8.86 16.12
C VAL A 283 -0.90 7.49 16.29
N ARG A 284 -1.84 7.36 17.24
CA ARG A 284 -2.54 6.09 17.57
C ARG A 284 -3.97 6.34 18.08
N PRO A 285 -4.84 5.32 18.13
CA PRO A 285 -6.14 5.46 18.78
C PRO A 285 -6.01 5.83 20.26
N MET A 286 -7.02 6.55 20.77
CA MET A 286 -7.15 6.91 22.18
C MET A 286 -7.40 5.66 23.05
N ALA A 287 -6.72 5.59 24.18
CA ALA A 287 -6.90 4.57 25.22
C ALA A 287 -7.36 5.23 26.52
N ALA A 288 -7.93 4.45 27.44
CA ALA A 288 -8.47 4.97 28.71
C ALA A 288 -7.43 5.70 29.57
N ALA A 289 -6.15 5.33 29.48
CA ALA A 289 -5.06 5.99 30.20
C ALA A 289 -4.73 7.40 29.65
N ASP A 290 -5.10 7.70 28.41
CA ASP A 290 -4.84 9.02 27.80
C ASP A 290 -5.73 10.11 28.39
N ALA A 291 -6.88 9.75 28.96
CA ALA A 291 -7.93 10.68 29.35
C ALA A 291 -7.47 11.77 30.35
N GLU A 292 -6.56 11.45 31.27
CA GLU A 292 -5.98 12.44 32.20
C GLU A 292 -5.00 13.38 31.49
N ALA A 293 -4.12 12.85 30.63
CA ALA A 293 -3.17 13.65 29.86
C ALA A 293 -3.89 14.54 28.81
N MET A 294 -4.92 14.00 28.16
CA MET A 294 -5.79 14.76 27.27
C MET A 294 -6.50 15.88 28.02
N ALA A 295 -7.09 15.61 29.19
CA ALA A 295 -7.72 16.66 30.00
C ALA A 295 -6.73 17.73 30.49
N VAL A 296 -5.44 17.42 30.64
CA VAL A 296 -4.39 18.43 30.89
C VAL A 296 -4.15 19.27 29.64
N LEU A 297 -3.86 18.64 28.50
CA LEU A 297 -3.59 19.32 27.23
C LEU A 297 -4.78 20.18 26.76
N GLU A 298 -5.98 19.70 26.98
CA GLU A 298 -7.26 20.35 26.71
C GLU A 298 -7.39 21.68 27.46
N ARG A 299 -7.14 21.68 28.78
CA ARG A 299 -7.13 22.90 29.60
C ARG A 299 -6.05 23.90 29.16
N GLU A 300 -4.91 23.41 28.68
CA GLU A 300 -3.85 24.27 28.14
C GLU A 300 -4.25 24.86 26.77
N CYS A 301 -4.81 24.04 25.89
CA CYS A 301 -5.17 24.46 24.53
C CYS A 301 -6.31 25.48 24.50
N PHE A 302 -7.24 25.39 25.46
CA PHE A 302 -8.44 26.21 25.58
C PHE A 302 -8.43 27.13 26.81
N GLU A 303 -7.26 27.48 27.37
CA GLU A 303 -7.16 28.46 28.45
C GLU A 303 -7.76 29.82 28.00
N GLY A 304 -8.80 30.28 28.71
CA GLY A 304 -9.53 31.51 28.36
C GLY A 304 -10.57 31.38 27.22
N ALA A 305 -10.87 30.16 26.78
CA ALA A 305 -12.02 29.88 25.92
C ALA A 305 -13.35 30.19 26.63
N GLY A 306 -14.43 30.33 25.85
CA GLY A 306 -15.78 30.62 26.37
C GLY A 306 -16.57 29.40 26.87
N HIS A 307 -15.99 28.21 26.76
CA HIS A 307 -16.58 26.93 27.15
C HIS A 307 -15.74 26.24 28.24
N GLU A 308 -16.33 25.29 28.96
CA GLU A 308 -15.59 24.45 29.93
C GLU A 308 -14.75 23.41 29.15
N PRO A 309 -13.43 23.30 29.40
CA PRO A 309 -12.60 22.29 28.75
C PRO A 309 -12.99 20.87 29.16
N TRP A 310 -12.82 19.90 28.27
CA TRP A 310 -13.17 18.51 28.54
C TRP A 310 -12.40 17.92 29.76
N SER A 311 -13.11 17.10 30.54
CA SER A 311 -12.54 16.40 31.70
C SER A 311 -12.19 14.96 31.34
N ALA A 312 -11.30 14.32 32.11
CA ALA A 312 -10.91 12.92 31.91
C ALA A 312 -12.15 11.98 31.90
N ASN A 313 -13.16 12.28 32.73
CA ASN A 313 -14.41 11.52 32.74
C ASN A 313 -15.23 11.64 31.43
N LEU A 314 -15.13 12.76 30.70
CA LEU A 314 -15.78 12.93 29.41
C LEU A 314 -15.04 12.13 28.33
N PHE A 315 -13.71 12.20 28.27
CA PHE A 315 -12.92 11.36 27.36
C PHE A 315 -13.08 9.86 27.67
N LEU A 316 -13.20 9.45 28.94
CA LEU A 316 -13.52 8.07 29.31
C LEU A 316 -14.93 7.64 28.89
N ALA A 317 -15.92 8.54 28.92
CA ALA A 317 -17.28 8.24 28.47
C ALA A 317 -17.34 7.95 26.95
N GLU A 318 -16.51 8.63 26.17
CA GLU A 318 -16.33 8.42 24.73
C GLU A 318 -15.67 7.07 24.37
N LEU A 319 -15.04 6.40 25.33
CA LEU A 319 -14.51 5.04 25.19
C LEU A 319 -15.49 3.95 25.67
N SER A 320 -16.68 4.32 26.15
CA SER A 320 -17.59 3.34 26.75
C SER A 320 -18.32 2.50 25.68
N GLU A 321 -18.33 1.17 25.89
CA GLU A 321 -19.03 0.20 25.02
C GLU A 321 -20.56 0.40 24.95
N GLY A 322 -21.11 1.28 25.82
CA GLY A 322 -22.53 1.63 25.86
C GLY A 322 -22.91 2.91 25.10
N ALA A 323 -21.98 3.53 24.36
CA ALA A 323 -22.26 4.75 23.61
C ALA A 323 -23.30 4.51 22.49
N ALA A 324 -24.28 5.40 22.36
CA ALA A 324 -25.38 5.26 21.39
C ALA A 324 -24.98 5.47 19.92
N ALA A 325 -23.72 5.82 19.65
CA ALA A 325 -23.17 6.14 18.34
C ALA A 325 -21.67 5.79 18.31
N ALA A 326 -21.17 5.32 17.17
CA ALA A 326 -19.76 4.92 17.02
C ALA A 326 -18.83 6.13 17.20
N ARG A 327 -17.63 5.88 17.72
CA ARG A 327 -16.63 6.90 18.07
C ARG A 327 -15.30 6.63 17.36
N SER A 328 -14.59 7.71 17.06
CA SER A 328 -13.22 7.68 16.52
C SER A 328 -12.40 8.74 17.24
N TRP A 329 -11.50 8.31 18.12
CA TRP A 329 -10.62 9.18 18.88
C TRP A 329 -9.16 8.77 18.67
N TRP A 330 -8.31 9.74 18.35
CA TRP A 330 -6.90 9.57 18.06
C TRP A 330 -6.05 10.54 18.87
N VAL A 331 -4.86 10.11 19.26
CA VAL A 331 -3.90 10.86 20.08
C VAL A 331 -2.52 10.86 19.39
N ALA A 332 -1.86 12.00 19.46
CA ALA A 332 -0.50 12.23 18.97
C ALA A 332 0.45 12.38 20.16
N HIS A 333 1.59 11.69 20.10
CA HIS A 333 2.63 11.74 21.11
C HIS A 333 3.97 12.11 20.48
N ASP A 334 4.74 12.99 21.12
CA ASP A 334 6.13 13.24 20.79
C ASP A 334 6.98 13.01 22.04
N ASN A 335 7.98 12.15 21.92
CA ASN A 335 8.83 11.66 22.98
C ASN A 335 8.09 11.14 24.23
N GLY A 336 6.83 10.71 24.07
CA GLY A 336 5.97 10.19 25.13
C GLY A 336 5.09 11.21 25.82
N GLU A 337 5.27 12.49 25.52
CA GLU A 337 4.35 13.55 25.88
C GLU A 337 3.16 13.51 24.91
N LEU A 338 1.92 13.60 25.44
CA LEU A 338 0.72 13.69 24.62
C LEU A 338 0.62 15.13 24.10
N ILE A 339 0.94 15.32 22.82
CA ILE A 339 1.05 16.63 22.16
C ILE A 339 -0.15 17.00 21.30
N GLY A 340 -1.11 16.09 21.11
CA GLY A 340 -2.35 16.39 20.40
C GLY A 340 -3.37 15.28 20.43
N PHE A 341 -4.60 15.59 20.06
CA PHE A 341 -5.66 14.61 19.83
C PHE A 341 -6.73 15.15 18.87
N ALA A 342 -7.51 14.25 18.29
CA ALA A 342 -8.75 14.59 17.58
C ALA A 342 -9.81 13.51 17.82
N GLY A 343 -11.06 13.94 17.97
CA GLY A 343 -12.20 13.09 18.29
C GLY A 343 -13.40 13.35 17.41
N GLY A 344 -14.14 12.30 17.08
CA GLY A 344 -15.40 12.40 16.35
C GLY A 344 -16.42 11.32 16.72
N MET A 345 -17.70 11.69 16.61
CA MET A 345 -18.84 10.80 16.78
C MET A 345 -19.56 10.63 15.44
N VAL A 346 -19.92 9.39 15.10
CA VAL A 346 -20.70 9.08 13.89
C VAL A 346 -22.19 9.26 14.15
N VAL A 347 -22.84 10.11 13.36
CA VAL A 347 -24.29 10.35 13.36
C VAL A 347 -24.82 10.15 11.93
N ASP A 348 -25.64 9.10 11.73
CA ASP A 348 -26.05 8.60 10.41
C ASP A 348 -24.89 8.35 9.44
N LYS A 349 -24.64 9.29 8.52
CA LYS A 349 -23.58 9.24 7.50
C LYS A 349 -22.60 10.42 7.63
N ASP A 350 -22.59 11.06 8.78
CA ASP A 350 -21.70 12.19 9.09
C ASP A 350 -20.84 11.85 10.31
N VAL A 351 -19.58 12.30 10.34
CA VAL A 351 -18.80 12.35 11.57
C VAL A 351 -18.78 13.78 12.11
N GLU A 352 -19.43 13.98 13.25
CA GLU A 352 -19.35 15.22 14.02
C GLU A 352 -17.99 15.21 14.74
N ILE A 353 -17.04 16.02 14.28
CA ILE A 353 -15.75 16.23 14.95
C ILE A 353 -16.05 16.99 16.24
N LEU A 354 -15.87 16.32 17.36
CA LEU A 354 -16.21 16.83 18.69
C LEU A 354 -15.10 17.74 19.23
N ASP A 355 -13.85 17.39 18.97
CA ASP A 355 -12.70 18.08 19.54
C ASP A 355 -11.41 17.85 18.74
N VAL A 356 -10.52 18.86 18.75
CA VAL A 356 -9.18 18.83 18.14
C VAL A 356 -8.25 19.75 18.93
N ALA A 357 -7.28 19.16 19.62
CA ALA A 357 -6.26 19.91 20.37
C ALA A 357 -4.85 19.54 19.89
N VAL A 358 -3.95 20.53 19.86
CA VAL A 358 -2.50 20.34 19.68
C VAL A 358 -1.77 21.33 20.57
N SER A 359 -0.78 20.81 21.30
CA SER A 359 0.09 21.55 22.22
C SER A 359 0.60 22.84 21.58
N PRO A 360 0.50 24.00 22.26
CA PRO A 360 0.96 25.28 21.75
C PRO A 360 2.39 25.25 21.17
N ALA A 361 3.28 24.44 21.74
CA ALA A 361 4.67 24.28 21.29
C ALA A 361 4.80 23.61 19.92
N HIS A 362 3.86 22.72 19.58
CA HIS A 362 3.87 21.87 18.38
C HIS A 362 2.86 22.32 17.29
N ARG A 363 2.24 23.49 17.46
CA ARG A 363 1.31 24.03 16.45
C ARG A 363 2.06 24.38 15.17
N ARG A 364 1.40 24.13 14.03
CA ARG A 364 1.92 24.30 12.64
C ARG A 364 2.86 23.19 12.12
N GLU A 365 3.11 22.14 12.89
CA GLU A 365 3.87 20.94 12.46
C GLU A 365 3.00 19.87 11.75
N GLY A 366 1.81 20.24 11.24
CA GLY A 366 0.90 19.30 10.55
C GLY A 366 0.15 18.31 11.45
N ILE A 367 0.42 18.24 12.75
CA ILE A 367 -0.12 17.23 13.68
C ILE A 367 -1.65 17.13 13.68
N ALA A 368 -2.36 18.26 13.79
CA ALA A 368 -3.82 18.29 13.74
C ALA A 368 -4.38 17.74 12.42
N ARG A 369 -3.65 17.93 11.31
CA ARG A 369 -3.99 17.39 9.99
C ARG A 369 -3.85 15.87 9.97
N LYS A 370 -2.74 15.32 10.51
CA LYS A 370 -2.54 13.85 10.61
C LYS A 370 -3.63 13.21 11.49
N LEU A 371 -3.90 13.80 12.65
CA LEU A 371 -4.99 13.35 13.55
C LEU A 371 -6.37 13.35 12.88
N LEU A 372 -6.74 14.44 12.20
CA LEU A 372 -8.02 14.53 11.48
C LEU A 372 -8.08 13.60 10.25
N ALA A 373 -6.95 13.29 9.61
CA ALA A 373 -6.88 12.28 8.55
C ALA A 373 -7.26 10.88 9.10
N HIS A 374 -6.78 10.52 10.30
CA HIS A 374 -7.14 9.27 10.94
C HIS A 374 -8.62 9.24 11.35
N VAL A 375 -9.17 10.31 11.92
CA VAL A 375 -10.61 10.41 12.24
C VAL A 375 -11.48 10.34 10.98
N SER A 376 -11.05 11.00 9.89
CA SER A 376 -11.67 10.90 8.56
C SER A 376 -11.69 9.47 8.03
N TYR A 377 -10.56 8.76 8.15
CA TYR A 377 -10.44 7.38 7.66
C TYR A 377 -11.36 6.43 8.43
N ASP A 378 -11.35 6.51 9.77
CA ASP A 378 -12.22 5.68 10.61
C ASP A 378 -13.71 5.99 10.36
N ALA A 379 -14.06 7.26 10.16
CA ALA A 379 -15.42 7.65 9.76
C ALA A 379 -15.85 7.06 8.41
N GLN A 380 -14.98 7.04 7.40
CA GLN A 380 -15.26 6.35 6.13
C GLN A 380 -15.44 4.84 6.34
N MET A 381 -14.63 4.21 7.21
CA MET A 381 -14.78 2.80 7.56
C MET A 381 -16.11 2.51 8.30
N LEU A 382 -16.66 3.49 8.99
CA LEU A 382 -17.96 3.45 9.66
C LEU A 382 -19.14 3.84 8.74
N GLY A 383 -18.88 4.15 7.46
CA GLY A 383 -19.91 4.42 6.45
C GLY A 383 -20.26 5.90 6.27
N CYS A 384 -19.55 6.82 6.93
CA CYS A 384 -19.75 8.25 6.74
C CYS A 384 -19.34 8.71 5.33
N THR A 385 -20.15 9.61 4.77
CA THR A 385 -19.89 10.30 3.50
C THR A 385 -19.45 11.75 3.69
N SER A 386 -19.60 12.29 4.90
CA SER A 386 -19.26 13.68 5.24
C SER A 386 -18.76 13.78 6.68
N ALA A 387 -18.14 14.91 6.99
CA ALA A 387 -17.76 15.32 8.34
C ALA A 387 -18.31 16.72 8.61
N SER A 388 -18.73 16.97 9.85
CA SER A 388 -19.16 18.29 10.32
C SER A 388 -18.43 18.68 11.60
N LEU A 389 -18.36 19.98 11.87
CA LEU A 389 -17.78 20.51 13.09
C LEU A 389 -18.36 21.88 13.43
N GLU A 390 -18.29 22.24 14.71
CA GLU A 390 -18.37 23.61 15.17
C GLU A 390 -16.96 24.17 15.46
N VAL A 391 -16.72 25.41 15.06
CA VAL A 391 -15.49 26.16 15.39
C VAL A 391 -15.83 27.59 15.78
N GLU A 392 -15.16 28.13 16.80
CA GLU A 392 -15.40 29.51 17.25
C GLU A 392 -15.13 30.50 16.11
N ALA A 393 -16.06 31.45 15.89
CA ALA A 393 -16.03 32.35 14.75
C ALA A 393 -14.72 33.15 14.65
N ASP A 394 -14.14 33.52 15.79
CA ASP A 394 -12.91 34.31 15.87
C ASP A 394 -11.62 33.45 15.86
N ASN A 395 -11.74 32.11 15.85
CA ASN A 395 -10.57 31.22 15.73
C ASN A 395 -10.15 31.06 14.26
N GLU A 396 -9.53 32.10 13.71
CA GLU A 396 -9.01 32.12 12.34
C GLU A 396 -8.04 30.96 12.05
N SER A 397 -7.26 30.52 13.05
CA SER A 397 -6.26 29.46 12.89
C SER A 397 -6.89 28.08 12.63
N ALA A 398 -7.90 27.71 13.42
CA ALA A 398 -8.65 26.48 13.22
C ALA A 398 -9.52 26.54 11.96
N ARG A 399 -10.18 27.69 11.70
CA ARG A 399 -10.94 27.92 10.46
C ARG A 399 -10.07 27.74 9.21
N ALA A 400 -8.82 28.21 9.23
CA ALA A 400 -7.87 28.00 8.13
C ALA A 400 -7.41 26.54 8.00
N LEU A 401 -7.21 25.82 9.11
CA LEU A 401 -6.95 24.37 9.09
C LEU A 401 -8.12 23.61 8.45
N TYR A 402 -9.34 23.86 8.90
CA TYR A 402 -10.54 23.17 8.43
C TYR A 402 -10.86 23.50 6.97
N ALA A 403 -10.72 24.76 6.53
CA ALA A 403 -10.87 25.12 5.12
C ALA A 403 -9.86 24.37 4.22
N ASN A 404 -8.60 24.25 4.66
CA ASN A 404 -7.57 23.46 3.97
C ASN A 404 -7.82 21.93 4.02
N LEU A 405 -8.72 21.47 4.89
CA LEU A 405 -9.19 20.08 4.96
C LEU A 405 -10.47 19.84 4.13
N GLY A 406 -10.95 20.84 3.38
CA GLY A 406 -12.16 20.75 2.57
C GLY A 406 -13.47 21.03 3.33
N PHE A 407 -13.40 21.57 4.56
CA PHE A 407 -14.60 22.02 5.26
C PHE A 407 -15.05 23.40 4.78
N GLU A 408 -16.29 23.49 4.31
CA GLU A 408 -16.96 24.74 3.97
C GLU A 408 -17.88 25.20 5.08
N ARG A 409 -18.02 26.53 5.27
CA ARG A 409 -18.97 27.08 6.25
C ARG A 409 -20.40 26.96 5.75
N VAL A 410 -21.17 26.05 6.34
CA VAL A 410 -22.59 25.83 6.05
C VAL A 410 -23.54 26.59 6.98
N GLY A 411 -23.06 27.10 8.12
CA GLY A 411 -23.94 27.78 9.08
C GLY A 411 -23.23 28.62 10.16
N CYS A 412 -24.03 29.05 11.14
CA CYS A 412 -23.56 29.79 12.31
C CYS A 412 -24.52 29.56 13.50
N ARG A 413 -24.03 29.02 14.62
CA ARG A 413 -24.78 28.92 15.90
C ARG A 413 -24.43 30.14 16.76
N ARG A 414 -25.43 30.93 17.14
CA ARG A 414 -25.20 32.16 17.94
C ARG A 414 -24.96 31.85 19.41
N GLY A 415 -23.93 32.46 20.00
CA GLY A 415 -23.59 32.30 21.42
C GLY A 415 -23.32 30.86 21.87
N TYR A 416 -22.85 30.00 20.95
CA TYR A 416 -22.62 28.58 21.21
C TYR A 416 -21.50 28.33 22.22
N TYR A 417 -20.40 29.09 22.13
CA TYR A 417 -19.31 29.07 23.10
C TYR A 417 -19.47 30.17 24.17
N GLY A 418 -20.71 30.43 24.59
CA GLY A 418 -21.04 31.44 25.59
C GLY A 418 -21.39 32.82 25.04
N ALA A 419 -21.60 33.77 25.95
CA ALA A 419 -22.20 35.08 25.64
C ALA A 419 -21.33 35.92 24.68
N GLY A 420 -21.78 36.04 23.43
CA GLY A 420 -21.10 36.81 22.38
C GLY A 420 -20.10 36.03 21.52
N ARG A 421 -19.92 34.72 21.78
CA ARG A 421 -19.02 33.84 21.00
C ARG A 421 -19.82 32.89 20.13
N ASP A 422 -19.94 33.23 18.85
CA ASP A 422 -20.65 32.43 17.85
C ASP A 422 -19.77 31.26 17.35
N ALA A 423 -20.39 30.14 16.98
CA ALA A 423 -19.71 29.04 16.29
C ALA A 423 -20.07 29.04 14.81
N HIS A 424 -19.08 28.90 13.93
CA HIS A 424 -19.30 28.53 12.54
C HIS A 424 -19.52 27.02 12.46
N VAL A 425 -20.64 26.62 11.86
CA VAL A 425 -20.88 25.22 11.49
C VAL A 425 -20.19 25.01 10.15
N MET A 426 -19.23 24.09 10.09
CA MET A 426 -18.52 23.74 8.88
C MET A 426 -18.76 22.28 8.51
N ARG A 427 -18.75 21.95 7.22
CA ARG A 427 -18.96 20.58 6.72
C ARG A 427 -18.06 20.29 5.53
N ALA A 428 -17.52 19.08 5.48
CA ALA A 428 -16.72 18.54 4.38
C ALA A 428 -17.37 17.26 3.85
N SER A 429 -17.13 16.93 2.57
CA SER A 429 -17.28 15.56 2.09
C SER A 429 -16.07 14.73 2.52
N LEU A 430 -16.25 13.44 2.79
CA LEU A 430 -15.14 12.53 3.07
C LEU A 430 -14.61 11.87 1.78
N PRO A 431 -13.29 11.66 1.63
CA PRO A 431 -12.23 11.92 2.61
C PRO A 431 -11.91 13.42 2.72
N LEU A 432 -11.40 13.85 3.88
CA LEU A 432 -10.88 15.21 4.05
C LEU A 432 -9.69 15.47 3.12
N VAL A 433 -9.60 16.70 2.62
CA VAL A 433 -8.52 17.13 1.72
C VAL A 433 -7.20 17.21 2.49
N LEU A 434 -6.14 16.53 2.04
CA LEU A 434 -4.82 16.60 2.67
C LEU A 434 -3.84 17.34 1.76
N PRO A 435 -3.48 18.61 2.06
CA PRO A 435 -2.41 19.32 1.39
C PRO A 435 -1.08 18.57 1.53
N VAL A 436 -0.32 18.53 0.43
CA VAL A 436 1.10 18.16 0.45
C VAL A 436 1.84 19.20 1.29
N ASP A 437 2.54 18.76 2.34
CA ASP A 437 3.32 19.63 3.21
C ASP A 437 4.78 19.18 3.20
N ALA A 438 5.71 20.09 2.90
CA ALA A 438 7.12 19.80 2.63
C ALA A 438 7.91 19.32 3.86
N ALA A 439 7.26 19.25 5.03
CA ALA A 439 7.81 18.70 6.27
C ALA A 439 7.37 17.25 6.57
N SER A 440 6.51 16.64 5.75
CA SER A 440 6.06 15.26 5.90
C SER A 440 6.75 14.35 4.87
N PRO A 441 7.71 13.49 5.27
CA PRO A 441 8.52 12.71 4.32
C PRO A 441 7.82 11.47 3.74
N GLU A 442 6.50 11.36 3.87
CA GLU A 442 5.70 10.31 3.25
C GLU A 442 4.96 10.88 2.03
N PRO A 443 5.18 10.34 0.81
CA PRO A 443 4.32 10.59 -0.33
C PRO A 443 2.89 10.13 -0.02
N THR A 444 2.00 11.07 0.28
CA THR A 444 0.57 10.79 0.40
C THR A 444 0.01 10.44 -0.98
N ALA A 445 -1.06 9.63 -1.00
CA ALA A 445 -1.79 9.35 -2.25
C ALA A 445 -2.17 10.69 -2.90
N ALA A 446 -1.68 10.91 -4.13
CA ALA A 446 -1.63 12.25 -4.72
C ALA A 446 -3.00 12.94 -4.71
N LEU A 447 -3.03 14.21 -4.27
CA LEU A 447 -4.13 15.11 -4.62
C LEU A 447 -4.31 15.04 -6.13
N ALA A 448 -5.57 14.90 -6.59
CA ALA A 448 -5.86 14.74 -8.01
C ALA A 448 -5.26 15.90 -8.82
N ARG A 449 -4.27 15.58 -9.67
CA ARG A 449 -3.61 16.55 -10.55
C ARG A 449 -4.41 16.69 -11.84
N GLU A 450 -4.16 17.79 -12.55
CA GLU A 450 -4.51 17.84 -13.97
C GLU A 450 -3.63 16.84 -14.73
N TRP A 451 -4.26 15.99 -15.55
CA TRP A 451 -3.60 14.91 -16.28
C TRP A 451 -4.05 14.93 -17.76
N PRO A 452 -3.15 14.75 -18.74
CA PRO A 452 -1.74 14.36 -18.63
C PRO A 452 -0.80 15.46 -18.12
N LEU A 453 0.38 15.08 -17.62
CA LEU A 453 1.41 16.03 -17.21
C LEU A 453 1.97 16.78 -18.44
N PRO A 454 2.41 18.04 -18.28
CA PRO A 454 3.08 18.76 -19.37
C PRO A 454 4.38 18.03 -19.76
N ALA A 455 4.62 17.89 -21.05
CA ALA A 455 5.89 17.34 -21.55
C ALA A 455 7.06 18.25 -21.12
N PRO A 456 8.19 17.70 -20.66
CA PRO A 456 9.31 18.50 -20.21
C PRO A 456 9.96 19.28 -21.34
N SER A 457 10.46 20.47 -21.02
CA SER A 457 11.22 21.31 -21.96
C SER A 457 12.71 21.08 -21.76
N ARG A 458 13.40 20.48 -22.74
CA ARG A 458 14.86 20.28 -22.69
C ARG A 458 15.59 21.15 -23.71
N THR A 459 16.71 21.73 -23.30
CA THR A 459 17.77 22.18 -24.22
C THR A 459 18.50 20.97 -24.82
N ALA A 460 19.21 21.19 -25.93
CA ALA A 460 19.99 20.13 -26.57
C ALA A 460 21.11 19.58 -25.65
N ASP A 461 21.70 20.44 -24.81
CA ASP A 461 22.75 20.05 -23.88
C ASP A 461 22.17 19.22 -22.70
N GLU A 462 21.00 19.58 -22.16
CA GLU A 462 20.30 18.78 -21.14
C GLU A 462 19.88 17.41 -21.69
N ALA A 463 19.33 17.35 -22.91
CA ALA A 463 18.95 16.08 -23.54
C ALA A 463 20.16 15.15 -23.74
N ALA A 464 21.30 15.70 -24.20
CA ALA A 464 22.54 14.96 -24.36
C ALA A 464 23.19 14.55 -23.02
N GLU A 465 23.03 15.33 -21.96
CA GLU A 465 23.43 14.96 -20.59
C GLU A 465 22.62 13.75 -20.11
N ILE A 466 21.29 13.80 -20.22
CA ILE A 466 20.38 12.71 -19.82
C ILE A 466 20.67 11.43 -20.60
N GLU A 467 20.82 11.52 -21.93
CA GLU A 467 21.16 10.36 -22.78
C GLU A 467 22.51 9.75 -22.38
N ARG A 468 23.52 10.58 -22.09
CA ARG A 468 24.84 10.10 -21.63
C ARG A 468 24.78 9.46 -20.24
N ARG A 469 23.94 9.97 -19.34
CA ARG A 469 23.75 9.44 -17.97
C ARG A 469 23.10 8.05 -17.96
N GLN A 470 22.25 7.74 -18.94
CA GLN A 470 21.51 6.47 -19.05
C GLN A 470 20.75 6.12 -17.76
N LEU A 471 19.72 6.92 -17.45
CA LEU A 471 18.99 6.85 -16.17
C LEU A 471 18.20 5.54 -16.00
N ILE A 472 18.43 4.81 -14.91
CA ILE A 472 17.74 3.57 -14.57
C ILE A 472 16.83 3.84 -13.37
N LEU A 473 15.52 3.71 -13.58
CA LEU A 473 14.52 3.75 -12.51
C LEU A 473 14.37 2.35 -11.92
N ALA A 474 14.27 2.22 -10.60
CA ALA A 474 14.07 0.95 -9.90
C ALA A 474 12.92 1.02 -8.89
N ILE A 475 12.13 -0.05 -8.79
CA ILE A 475 10.94 -0.14 -7.93
C ILE A 475 11.10 -1.30 -6.93
N GLU A 476 10.85 -1.00 -5.65
CA GLU A 476 10.77 -1.97 -4.55
C GLU A 476 9.34 -1.95 -3.94
N SER A 477 8.77 -3.14 -3.74
CA SER A 477 7.43 -3.36 -3.20
C SER A 477 7.24 -4.81 -2.69
N SER A 478 8.27 -5.41 -2.10
CA SER A 478 8.26 -6.81 -1.65
C SER A 478 7.51 -7.05 -0.33
N CYS A 479 7.41 -6.05 0.55
CA CYS A 479 6.83 -6.18 1.89
C CYS A 479 5.88 -5.02 2.23
N ASP A 480 6.33 -4.01 2.99
CA ASP A 480 5.52 -2.88 3.47
C ASP A 480 6.08 -1.48 3.12
N GLU A 481 7.20 -1.40 2.40
CA GLU A 481 7.69 -0.19 1.74
C GLU A 481 7.30 -0.16 0.26
N THR A 482 6.77 0.97 -0.22
CA THR A 482 6.74 1.29 -1.66
C THR A 482 7.87 2.27 -1.92
N ALA A 483 8.93 1.85 -2.61
CA ALA A 483 10.08 2.70 -2.85
C ALA A 483 10.42 2.78 -4.35
N VAL A 484 10.94 3.94 -4.76
CA VAL A 484 11.43 4.18 -6.13
C VAL A 484 12.73 4.96 -6.06
N ALA A 485 13.73 4.53 -6.82
CA ALA A 485 15.02 5.18 -6.89
C ALA A 485 15.47 5.33 -8.35
N ILE A 486 16.30 6.32 -8.62
CA ILE A 486 16.89 6.54 -9.95
C ILE A 486 18.41 6.63 -9.80
N VAL A 487 19.12 5.84 -10.60
CA VAL A 487 20.60 5.80 -10.65
C VAL A 487 21.06 6.00 -12.09
N ASP A 488 22.22 6.63 -12.28
CA ASP A 488 22.86 6.73 -13.60
C ASP A 488 23.85 5.57 -13.86
N ALA A 489 24.29 5.39 -15.10
CA ALA A 489 25.26 4.34 -15.45
C ALA A 489 26.65 4.54 -14.79
N GLU A 490 27.01 5.76 -14.39
CA GLU A 490 28.24 6.05 -13.63
C GLU A 490 28.15 5.53 -12.19
N GLY A 491 26.94 5.38 -11.64
CA GLY A 491 26.67 4.86 -10.28
C GLY A 491 26.18 5.93 -9.31
N ASN A 492 25.86 7.13 -9.78
CA ASN A 492 25.33 8.21 -8.96
C ASN A 492 23.83 7.98 -8.72
N LEU A 493 23.44 7.94 -7.45
CA LEU A 493 22.04 7.89 -7.03
C LEU A 493 21.45 9.31 -7.10
N LEU A 494 20.45 9.51 -7.95
CA LEU A 494 19.83 10.82 -8.24
C LEU A 494 18.49 11.01 -7.54
N ALA A 495 17.83 9.92 -7.15
CA ALA A 495 16.58 9.93 -6.40
C ALA A 495 16.44 8.66 -5.54
N ASN A 496 15.79 8.76 -4.38
CA ASN A 496 15.46 7.61 -3.54
C ASN A 496 14.26 7.92 -2.62
N GLN A 497 13.07 7.72 -3.16
CA GLN A 497 11.79 7.92 -2.49
C GLN A 497 11.31 6.64 -1.81
N VAL A 498 10.76 6.77 -0.60
CA VAL A 498 10.20 5.65 0.19
C VAL A 498 8.89 6.09 0.82
N SER A 499 7.81 5.36 0.54
CA SER A 499 6.53 5.45 1.24
C SER A 499 6.37 4.18 2.10
N THR A 500 6.57 4.30 3.41
CA THR A 500 6.45 3.19 4.37
C THR A 500 5.00 3.02 4.83
N GLN A 501 4.64 1.81 5.22
CA GLN A 501 3.32 1.48 5.76
C GLN A 501 3.37 1.10 7.25
N ILE A 502 4.50 1.30 7.93
CA ILE A 502 4.70 0.90 9.32
C ILE A 502 3.59 1.42 10.24
N ASP A 503 3.19 2.69 10.12
CA ASP A 503 2.09 3.30 10.91
C ASP A 503 0.73 2.60 10.67
N PHE A 504 0.50 2.04 9.47
CA PHE A 504 -0.71 1.28 9.18
C PHE A 504 -0.65 -0.12 9.80
N HIS A 505 0.49 -0.81 9.72
CA HIS A 505 0.67 -2.18 10.22
C HIS A 505 0.86 -2.27 11.74
N ALA A 506 1.35 -1.21 12.39
CA ALA A 506 1.61 -1.15 13.82
C ALA A 506 0.38 -1.52 14.68
N ARG A 507 -0.85 -1.15 14.24
CA ARG A 507 -2.09 -1.48 14.97
C ARG A 507 -2.32 -2.99 15.09
N PHE A 508 -1.95 -3.76 14.06
CA PHE A 508 -2.07 -5.22 14.01
C PHE A 508 -0.88 -5.94 14.68
N GLY A 509 0.20 -5.20 14.97
CA GLY A 509 1.44 -5.72 15.56
C GLY A 509 2.18 -6.67 14.62
N GLY A 510 2.28 -6.28 13.35
CA GLY A 510 2.97 -6.99 12.25
C GLY A 510 2.33 -6.68 10.89
N VAL A 511 3.07 -6.89 9.80
CA VAL A 511 2.60 -6.62 8.42
C VAL A 511 1.39 -7.48 8.06
N VAL A 512 0.34 -6.83 7.54
CA VAL A 512 -0.84 -7.50 6.97
C VAL A 512 -0.72 -7.54 5.45
N PRO A 513 -0.48 -8.72 4.82
CA PRO A 513 -0.17 -8.80 3.39
C PRO A 513 -1.25 -8.23 2.47
N GLU A 514 -2.52 -8.42 2.84
CA GLU A 514 -3.67 -7.93 2.08
C GLU A 514 -3.75 -6.40 2.09
N ILE A 515 -3.49 -5.75 3.24
CA ILE A 515 -3.44 -4.28 3.35
C ILE A 515 -2.22 -3.73 2.63
N ALA A 516 -1.06 -4.38 2.78
CA ALA A 516 0.17 -3.91 2.16
C ALA A 516 0.05 -3.83 0.63
N SER A 517 -0.50 -4.90 0.05
CA SER A 517 -0.87 -4.96 -1.37
C SER A 517 -1.78 -3.80 -1.82
N ARG A 518 -2.71 -3.34 -0.98
CA ARG A 518 -3.58 -2.18 -1.31
C ARG A 518 -2.80 -0.88 -1.31
N LYS A 519 -1.96 -0.68 -0.29
CA LYS A 519 -1.17 0.54 -0.10
C LYS A 519 -0.17 0.75 -1.24
N HIS A 520 0.49 -0.29 -1.73
CA HIS A 520 1.33 -0.17 -2.94
C HIS A 520 0.53 0.36 -4.14
N VAL A 521 -0.68 -0.16 -4.40
CA VAL A 521 -1.53 0.32 -5.54
C VAL A 521 -1.95 1.78 -5.35
N GLU A 522 -2.20 2.21 -4.11
CA GLU A 522 -2.56 3.60 -3.80
C GLU A 522 -1.41 4.57 -4.10
N VAL A 523 -0.17 4.27 -3.67
CA VAL A 523 0.93 5.25 -3.67
C VAL A 523 1.91 5.13 -4.85
N ILE A 524 2.02 3.99 -5.53
CA ILE A 524 3.12 3.70 -6.49
C ILE A 524 3.30 4.77 -7.57
N VAL A 525 2.23 5.34 -8.12
CA VAL A 525 2.32 6.45 -9.11
C VAL A 525 2.96 7.70 -8.49
N GLY A 526 2.54 8.08 -7.29
CA GLY A 526 3.08 9.25 -6.58
C GLY A 526 4.54 9.09 -6.17
N VAL A 527 4.95 7.88 -5.75
CA VAL A 527 6.36 7.60 -5.42
C VAL A 527 7.24 7.61 -6.68
N VAL A 528 6.74 7.09 -7.82
CA VAL A 528 7.42 7.20 -9.12
C VAL A 528 7.57 8.66 -9.56
N ASP A 529 6.52 9.46 -9.41
CA ASP A 529 6.55 10.88 -9.80
C ASP A 529 7.54 11.69 -8.97
N ALA A 530 7.49 11.54 -7.64
CA ALA A 530 8.45 12.18 -6.73
C ALA A 530 9.91 11.80 -7.07
N ALA A 531 10.18 10.55 -7.49
CA ALA A 531 11.51 10.13 -7.88
C ALA A 531 11.96 10.72 -9.24
N LEU A 532 11.04 10.86 -10.20
CA LEU A 532 11.31 11.51 -11.49
C LEU A 532 11.50 13.03 -11.35
N GLU A 533 10.85 13.65 -10.36
CA GLU A 533 11.04 15.05 -9.97
C GLU A 533 12.40 15.24 -9.27
N GLU A 534 12.68 14.47 -8.21
CA GLU A 534 13.96 14.51 -7.46
C GLU A 534 15.18 14.27 -8.37
N ALA A 535 15.09 13.34 -9.33
CA ALA A 535 16.18 13.10 -10.28
C ALA A 535 16.41 14.26 -11.26
N ALA A 536 15.35 14.99 -11.63
CA ALA A 536 15.49 16.19 -12.46
C ALA A 536 16.12 17.35 -11.67
N GLU A 537 15.72 17.53 -10.41
CA GLU A 537 16.32 18.52 -9.50
C GLU A 537 17.80 18.22 -9.23
N SER A 538 18.15 16.96 -8.96
CA SER A 538 19.55 16.51 -8.76
C SER A 538 20.45 16.74 -9.96
N LEU A 539 19.89 16.71 -11.19
CA LEU A 539 20.59 17.06 -12.42
C LEU A 539 20.55 18.57 -12.76
N GLY A 540 19.85 19.38 -11.96
CA GLY A 540 19.73 20.83 -12.16
C GLY A 540 18.82 21.23 -13.32
N LEU A 541 17.90 20.36 -13.75
CA LEU A 541 17.03 20.58 -14.91
C LEU A 541 15.88 21.54 -14.57
N ALA A 542 15.77 22.64 -15.32
CA ALA A 542 14.72 23.64 -15.09
C ALA A 542 13.39 23.33 -15.81
N GLY A 543 13.37 22.31 -16.67
CA GLY A 543 12.29 22.04 -17.63
C GLY A 543 11.19 21.08 -17.17
N GLY A 544 11.15 20.70 -15.89
CA GLY A 544 10.23 19.71 -15.32
C GLY A 544 10.87 18.33 -15.09
N ALA A 545 10.11 17.42 -14.45
CA ALA A 545 10.51 16.06 -14.10
C ALA A 545 11.07 15.24 -15.27
N ILE A 546 11.84 14.19 -14.98
CA ILE A 546 12.28 13.21 -16.00
C ILE A 546 11.05 12.55 -16.63
N ALA A 547 10.96 12.55 -17.97
CA ALA A 547 9.92 11.82 -18.68
C ALA A 547 10.23 10.31 -18.71
N PRO A 548 9.23 9.41 -18.72
CA PRO A 548 9.46 7.97 -18.86
C PRO A 548 10.31 7.61 -20.09
N ALA A 549 10.12 8.32 -21.21
CA ALA A 549 10.89 8.15 -22.44
C ALA A 549 12.37 8.60 -22.34
N GLU A 550 12.75 9.37 -21.32
CA GLU A 550 14.13 9.82 -21.05
C GLU A 550 14.93 8.79 -20.22
N LEU A 551 14.28 7.77 -19.67
CA LEU A 551 14.95 6.67 -18.98
C LEU A 551 15.68 5.74 -19.97
N ALA A 552 16.63 4.97 -19.47
CA ALA A 552 17.33 3.91 -20.20
C ALA A 552 16.78 2.51 -19.89
N ALA A 553 16.30 2.27 -18.67
CA ALA A 553 15.72 1.00 -18.25
C ALA A 553 14.82 1.14 -17.00
N VAL A 554 14.01 0.11 -16.75
CA VAL A 554 13.11 0.01 -15.59
C VAL A 554 13.40 -1.29 -14.81
N GLY A 555 13.97 -1.15 -13.62
CA GLY A 555 14.20 -2.22 -12.67
C GLY A 555 13.02 -2.45 -11.73
N VAL A 556 12.79 -3.70 -11.33
CA VAL A 556 11.79 -4.05 -10.32
C VAL A 556 12.21 -5.27 -9.51
N THR A 557 11.91 -5.25 -8.21
CA THR A 557 12.03 -6.43 -7.35
C THR A 557 11.06 -7.52 -7.80
N GLN A 558 11.59 -8.64 -8.27
CA GLN A 558 10.79 -9.82 -8.66
C GLN A 558 10.41 -10.68 -7.46
N GLY A 559 11.28 -10.71 -6.45
CA GLY A 559 11.13 -11.48 -5.22
C GLY A 559 12.48 -11.74 -4.52
N PRO A 560 12.51 -12.50 -3.41
CA PRO A 560 11.37 -13.05 -2.68
C PRO A 560 10.56 -11.95 -1.96
N GLY A 561 9.41 -12.31 -1.39
CA GLY A 561 8.53 -11.35 -0.71
C GLY A 561 7.06 -11.77 -0.67
N LEU A 562 6.20 -10.87 -0.19
CA LEU A 562 4.76 -11.06 -0.14
C LEU A 562 4.19 -11.04 -1.57
N VAL A 563 3.67 -12.17 -2.05
CA VAL A 563 3.17 -12.31 -3.43
C VAL A 563 2.17 -11.23 -3.85
N GLY A 564 1.30 -10.79 -2.93
CA GLY A 564 0.32 -9.73 -3.20
C GLY A 564 0.94 -8.34 -3.39
N ALA A 565 2.09 -8.09 -2.76
CA ALA A 565 2.85 -6.84 -2.85
C ALA A 565 3.76 -6.85 -4.08
N LEU A 566 4.54 -7.92 -4.26
CA LEU A 566 5.42 -8.12 -5.43
C LEU A 566 4.67 -7.98 -6.76
N VAL A 567 3.46 -8.58 -6.85
CA VAL A 567 2.64 -8.51 -8.06
C VAL A 567 2.26 -7.06 -8.42
N VAL A 568 2.10 -6.15 -7.45
CA VAL A 568 1.80 -4.73 -7.74
C VAL A 568 2.99 -4.05 -8.41
N GLY A 569 4.19 -4.18 -7.84
CA GLY A 569 5.42 -3.63 -8.42
C GLY A 569 5.70 -4.22 -9.80
N VAL A 570 5.67 -5.55 -9.94
CA VAL A 570 5.94 -6.25 -11.21
C VAL A 570 4.92 -5.86 -12.28
N ALA A 571 3.62 -5.85 -11.98
CA ALA A 571 2.58 -5.45 -12.92
C ALA A 571 2.75 -3.98 -13.37
N PHE A 572 2.99 -3.07 -12.42
CA PHE A 572 3.24 -1.66 -12.72
C PHE A 572 4.49 -1.46 -13.58
N ALA A 573 5.62 -2.05 -13.18
CA ALA A 573 6.89 -1.92 -13.88
C ALA A 573 6.80 -2.42 -15.33
N LYS A 574 6.12 -3.55 -15.56
CA LYS A 574 5.90 -4.09 -16.90
C LYS A 574 5.05 -3.16 -17.77
N GLY A 575 3.95 -2.62 -17.21
CA GLY A 575 3.11 -1.64 -17.92
C GLY A 575 3.87 -0.34 -18.24
N PHE A 576 4.59 0.20 -17.26
CA PHE A 576 5.37 1.43 -17.40
C PHE A 576 6.51 1.28 -18.42
N ALA A 577 7.25 0.18 -18.36
CA ALA A 577 8.35 -0.11 -19.28
C ALA A 577 7.87 -0.36 -20.72
N LEU A 578 6.75 -1.09 -20.92
CA LEU A 578 6.17 -1.24 -22.26
C LEU A 578 5.71 0.13 -22.82
N ALA A 579 5.02 0.93 -22.02
CA ALA A 579 4.47 2.21 -22.46
C ALA A 579 5.53 3.29 -22.72
N ALA A 580 6.66 3.24 -22.01
CA ALA A 580 7.80 4.12 -22.21
C ALA A 580 8.80 3.62 -23.29
N ASP A 581 8.57 2.45 -23.90
CA ASP A 581 9.49 1.73 -24.78
C ASP A 581 10.88 1.51 -24.15
N LYS A 582 10.90 0.91 -22.95
CA LYS A 582 12.10 0.65 -22.14
C LYS A 582 12.27 -0.83 -21.80
N PRO A 583 13.50 -1.34 -21.72
CA PRO A 583 13.75 -2.68 -21.24
C PRO A 583 13.46 -2.81 -19.75
N LEU A 584 12.88 -3.96 -19.38
CA LEU A 584 12.60 -4.36 -18.00
C LEU A 584 13.81 -5.11 -17.41
N ILE A 585 14.09 -4.91 -16.12
CA ILE A 585 15.13 -5.62 -15.38
C ILE A 585 14.54 -6.19 -14.10
N CYS A 586 14.62 -7.52 -13.93
CA CYS A 586 14.17 -8.18 -12.71
C CYS A 586 15.34 -8.36 -11.73
N VAL A 587 15.10 -7.92 -10.49
CA VAL A 587 16.09 -7.91 -9.39
C VAL A 587 15.63 -8.86 -8.28
N ASN A 588 16.57 -9.62 -7.72
CA ASN A 588 16.35 -10.37 -6.49
C ASN A 588 16.52 -9.41 -5.29
N HIS A 589 15.52 -9.38 -4.40
CA HIS A 589 15.50 -8.52 -3.21
C HIS A 589 16.69 -8.77 -2.26
N LEU A 590 17.09 -10.02 -2.09
CA LEU A 590 18.23 -10.43 -1.24
C LEU A 590 19.56 -10.01 -1.89
N GLU A 591 19.65 -10.06 -3.22
CA GLU A 591 20.76 -9.51 -3.99
C GLU A 591 20.81 -7.98 -3.82
N GLY A 592 19.67 -7.29 -3.77
CA GLY A 592 19.56 -5.88 -3.37
C GLY A 592 20.27 -5.59 -2.05
N HIS A 593 19.86 -6.26 -0.96
CA HIS A 593 20.49 -6.09 0.37
C HIS A 593 22.00 -6.39 0.41
N LEU A 594 22.48 -7.29 -0.46
CA LEU A 594 23.89 -7.57 -0.64
C LEU A 594 24.58 -6.36 -1.31
N PHE A 595 24.06 -5.90 -2.44
CA PHE A 595 24.60 -4.76 -3.21
C PHE A 595 24.45 -3.40 -2.52
N ALA A 596 23.58 -3.24 -1.53
CA ALA A 596 23.52 -2.05 -0.67
C ALA A 596 24.89 -1.71 -0.04
N ASN A 597 25.76 -2.71 0.16
CA ASN A 597 27.13 -2.48 0.64
C ASN A 597 28.00 -1.67 -0.35
N LYS A 598 27.73 -1.72 -1.67
CA LYS A 598 28.44 -0.89 -2.66
C LYS A 598 28.15 0.61 -2.51
N LEU A 599 27.04 1.01 -1.87
CA LEU A 599 26.75 2.41 -1.57
C LEU A 599 27.74 3.02 -0.56
N THR A 600 28.23 2.23 0.42
CA THR A 600 29.31 2.64 1.34
C THR A 600 30.69 2.37 0.76
N THR A 601 30.84 1.32 -0.05
CA THR A 601 32.14 0.83 -0.51
C THR A 601 32.06 0.45 -2.00
N PRO A 602 32.18 1.43 -2.91
CA PRO A 602 32.06 1.19 -4.35
C PRO A 602 33.13 0.24 -4.91
N ASP A 603 34.29 0.15 -4.24
CA ASP A 603 35.41 -0.74 -4.55
C ASP A 603 35.27 -2.16 -3.96
N LEU A 604 34.14 -2.49 -3.32
CA LEU A 604 33.85 -3.83 -2.79
C LEU A 604 33.82 -4.83 -3.94
N GLU A 605 34.65 -5.87 -3.86
CA GLU A 605 34.72 -6.95 -4.84
C GLU A 605 34.83 -8.34 -4.17
N PRO A 606 34.27 -9.41 -4.75
CA PRO A 606 34.37 -10.78 -4.23
C PRO A 606 35.82 -11.31 -4.23
N PRO A 607 36.16 -12.29 -3.35
CA PRO A 607 35.25 -13.03 -2.49
C PRO A 607 35.09 -12.45 -1.07
N PHE A 608 33.84 -12.43 -0.59
CA PHE A 608 33.50 -11.99 0.77
C PHE A 608 32.43 -12.86 1.42
N ILE A 609 32.32 -12.77 2.75
CA ILE A 609 31.21 -13.36 3.51
C ILE A 609 30.16 -12.29 3.77
N PHE A 610 28.92 -12.55 3.37
CA PHE A 610 27.76 -11.70 3.61
C PHE A 610 26.84 -12.34 4.65
N THR A 611 26.34 -11.57 5.61
CA THR A 611 25.20 -11.99 6.45
C THR A 611 24.00 -11.10 6.17
N LEU A 612 22.88 -11.69 5.77
CA LEU A 612 21.60 -11.00 5.70
C LEU A 612 20.84 -11.22 7.02
N VAL A 613 20.35 -10.14 7.61
CA VAL A 613 19.52 -10.14 8.82
C VAL A 613 18.40 -9.11 8.68
N SER A 614 17.25 -9.53 8.15
CA SER A 614 16.06 -8.68 7.96
C SER A 614 14.87 -9.17 8.81
N GLY A 615 13.69 -8.59 8.59
CA GLY A 615 12.43 -9.05 9.17
C GLY A 615 12.16 -10.52 8.87
N GLY A 616 12.17 -10.90 7.59
CA GLY A 616 11.85 -12.26 7.12
C GLY A 616 13.04 -13.16 6.79
N HIS A 617 14.28 -12.66 6.74
CA HIS A 617 15.44 -13.45 6.32
C HIS A 617 16.58 -13.43 7.35
N THR A 618 17.23 -14.58 7.52
CA THR A 618 18.49 -14.69 8.28
C THR A 618 19.35 -15.76 7.64
N MET A 619 20.44 -15.36 6.99
CA MET A 619 21.31 -16.25 6.23
C MET A 619 22.77 -15.77 6.22
N LEU A 620 23.67 -16.72 6.03
CA LEU A 620 25.10 -16.53 5.85
C LEU A 620 25.49 -17.03 4.46
N VAL A 621 26.09 -16.15 3.67
CA VAL A 621 26.36 -16.37 2.24
C VAL A 621 27.85 -16.16 1.99
N HIS A 622 28.44 -17.05 1.20
CA HIS A 622 29.76 -16.86 0.63
C HIS A 622 29.59 -16.36 -0.80
N VAL A 623 29.93 -15.09 -1.00
CA VAL A 623 29.91 -14.45 -2.31
C VAL A 623 31.24 -14.78 -2.98
N ARG A 624 31.21 -15.71 -3.93
CA ARG A 624 32.40 -16.20 -4.64
C ARG A 624 32.75 -15.28 -5.81
N ALA A 625 31.72 -14.86 -6.55
CA ALA A 625 31.74 -13.84 -7.59
C ALA A 625 30.36 -13.15 -7.63
N TRP A 626 30.21 -12.08 -8.42
CA TRP A 626 28.90 -11.51 -8.71
C TRP A 626 28.05 -12.54 -9.48
N GLY A 627 26.86 -12.86 -8.96
CA GLY A 627 26.01 -13.95 -9.46
C GLY A 627 26.46 -15.37 -9.10
N ASP A 628 27.49 -15.55 -8.27
CA ASP A 628 27.90 -16.86 -7.70
C ASP A 628 27.85 -16.79 -6.17
N TYR A 629 26.67 -17.11 -5.63
CA TYR A 629 26.32 -16.99 -4.22
C TYR A 629 26.11 -18.38 -3.59
N GLU A 630 26.95 -18.74 -2.63
CA GLU A 630 26.82 -19.99 -1.88
C GLU A 630 26.19 -19.72 -0.52
N VAL A 631 24.91 -20.06 -0.35
CA VAL A 631 24.24 -20.01 0.96
C VAL A 631 24.86 -21.09 1.86
N LEU A 632 25.68 -20.67 2.83
CA LEU A 632 26.32 -21.56 3.80
C LEU A 632 25.34 -22.06 4.86
N GLY A 633 24.35 -21.24 5.21
CA GLY A 633 23.27 -21.61 6.14
C GLY A 633 22.25 -20.49 6.35
N GLU A 634 21.02 -20.90 6.66
CA GLU A 634 19.85 -20.06 6.85
C GLU A 634 19.12 -20.41 8.16
N THR A 635 18.12 -19.62 8.56
CA THR A 635 17.29 -19.94 9.73
C THR A 635 16.38 -21.14 9.47
N LEU A 636 16.20 -21.99 10.49
CA LEU A 636 15.27 -23.12 10.47
C LEU A 636 13.89 -22.76 11.02
N ASP A 637 13.74 -21.59 11.64
CA ASP A 637 12.51 -21.13 12.27
C ASP A 637 12.34 -19.61 12.13
N ASP A 638 12.26 -18.85 13.23
CA ASP A 638 12.07 -17.41 13.20
C ASP A 638 13.32 -16.73 12.59
N ALA A 639 13.13 -15.70 11.76
CA ALA A 639 14.21 -14.80 11.35
C ALA A 639 14.60 -13.84 12.50
N VAL A 640 15.76 -13.17 12.41
CA VAL A 640 16.20 -12.25 13.48
C VAL A 640 15.20 -11.11 13.70
N GLY A 641 14.77 -10.40 12.65
CA GLY A 641 13.83 -9.30 12.83
C GLY A 641 12.49 -9.78 13.41
N GLU A 642 11.94 -10.87 12.87
CA GLU A 642 10.74 -11.52 13.42
C GLU A 642 10.90 -11.93 14.90
N ALA A 643 12.06 -12.41 15.33
CA ALA A 643 12.32 -12.74 16.73
C ALA A 643 12.33 -11.48 17.62
N PHE A 644 12.90 -10.37 17.14
CA PHE A 644 12.81 -9.07 17.83
C PHE A 644 11.36 -8.58 17.94
N ASP A 645 10.57 -8.66 16.86
CA ASP A 645 9.16 -8.26 16.85
C ASP A 645 8.30 -9.12 17.77
N LYS A 646 8.51 -10.45 17.79
CA LYS A 646 7.83 -11.37 18.70
C LYS A 646 8.19 -11.11 20.17
N VAL A 647 9.45 -10.79 20.48
CA VAL A 647 9.88 -10.43 21.83
C VAL A 647 9.31 -9.08 22.26
N ALA A 648 9.35 -8.06 21.40
CA ALA A 648 8.72 -6.76 21.67
C ALA A 648 7.22 -6.90 21.94
N LYS A 649 6.51 -7.68 21.11
CA LYS A 649 5.09 -7.97 21.29
C LYS A 649 4.78 -8.72 22.59
N ALA A 650 5.64 -9.66 23.01
CA ALA A 650 5.51 -10.36 24.29
C ALA A 650 5.78 -9.46 25.51
N LEU A 651 6.46 -8.33 25.32
CA LEU A 651 6.76 -7.32 26.33
C LEU A 651 5.79 -6.13 26.35
N GLY A 652 4.77 -6.10 25.49
CA GLY A 652 3.82 -4.98 25.35
C GLY A 652 4.20 -3.92 24.31
N LEU A 653 5.51 -3.76 24.07
CA LEU A 653 6.19 -2.64 23.40
C LEU A 653 5.72 -2.25 21.97
N GLY A 654 4.89 -3.08 21.33
CA GLY A 654 4.34 -2.84 19.98
C GLY A 654 5.26 -3.25 18.82
N TYR A 655 5.04 -2.61 17.67
CA TYR A 655 5.74 -2.85 16.39
C TYR A 655 6.24 -1.51 15.80
N PRO A 656 7.37 -1.48 15.07
CA PRO A 656 8.34 -2.55 14.86
C PRO A 656 9.22 -2.76 16.11
N GLY A 657 9.48 -4.01 16.47
CA GLY A 657 10.17 -4.40 17.70
C GLY A 657 11.68 -4.14 17.69
N GLY A 658 12.31 -4.32 16.53
CA GLY A 658 13.75 -4.14 16.32
C GLY A 658 14.35 -2.87 16.96
N PRO A 659 13.90 -1.68 16.55
CA PRO A 659 14.39 -0.40 17.09
C PRO A 659 14.13 -0.20 18.59
N ILE A 660 13.04 -0.76 19.11
CA ILE A 660 12.62 -0.55 20.50
C ILE A 660 13.50 -1.37 21.45
N ILE A 661 13.68 -2.65 21.14
CA ILE A 661 14.59 -3.54 21.88
C ILE A 661 16.03 -3.00 21.82
N SER A 662 16.47 -2.51 20.65
CA SER A 662 17.78 -1.87 20.49
C SER A 662 17.99 -0.70 21.43
N ARG A 663 16.98 0.18 21.59
CA ARG A 663 17.08 1.35 22.46
C ARG A 663 17.08 0.95 23.94
N LEU A 664 16.21 0.01 24.33
CA LEU A 664 16.20 -0.52 25.70
C LEU A 664 17.53 -1.19 26.06
N ALA A 665 18.20 -1.82 25.10
CA ALA A 665 19.48 -2.48 25.31
C ALA A 665 20.66 -1.53 25.60
N GLU A 666 20.56 -0.23 25.27
CA GLU A 666 21.64 0.75 25.46
C GLU A 666 21.98 0.96 26.96
N ASP A 667 20.96 0.98 27.81
CA ASP A 667 21.09 1.13 29.28
C ASP A 667 21.19 -0.22 30.02
N GLY A 668 21.20 -1.35 29.30
CA GLY A 668 21.10 -2.69 29.85
C GLY A 668 22.45 -3.40 30.05
N ASN A 669 22.51 -4.31 31.02
CA ASN A 669 23.63 -5.23 31.18
C ASN A 669 23.43 -6.50 30.30
N PRO A 670 24.22 -6.72 29.23
CA PRO A 670 24.07 -7.87 28.33
C PRO A 670 24.45 -9.23 28.92
N LYS A 671 24.77 -9.28 30.22
CA LYS A 671 25.10 -10.48 31.00
C LYS A 671 24.17 -10.69 32.19
N ALA A 672 23.09 -9.92 32.31
CA ALA A 672 22.14 -10.03 33.40
C ALA A 672 21.35 -11.35 33.34
N ILE A 673 20.99 -11.80 32.13
CA ILE A 673 20.20 -13.02 31.92
C ILE A 673 20.95 -13.98 30.98
N ASP A 674 21.08 -15.24 31.38
CA ASP A 674 21.75 -16.28 30.57
C ASP A 674 20.78 -16.94 29.58
N PHE A 675 20.49 -16.23 28.49
CA PHE A 675 19.68 -16.77 27.40
C PHE A 675 20.43 -17.78 26.51
N PRO A 676 19.76 -18.78 25.93
CA PRO A 676 20.41 -19.82 25.14
C PRO A 676 20.96 -19.31 23.80
N ARG A 677 22.17 -19.74 23.44
CA ARG A 677 22.80 -19.50 22.11
C ARG A 677 22.66 -20.77 21.25
N ALA A 678 21.53 -20.92 20.57
CA ALA A 678 21.18 -22.11 19.79
C ALA A 678 22.09 -22.35 18.57
N LEU A 679 22.15 -23.60 18.10
CA LEU A 679 22.90 -24.08 16.91
C LEU A 679 24.35 -23.54 16.79
N ASN A 680 25.00 -23.30 17.92
CA ASN A 680 26.33 -22.69 18.01
C ASN A 680 27.47 -23.73 17.99
N SER A 681 27.32 -24.83 17.24
CA SER A 681 28.36 -25.85 17.04
C SER A 681 29.28 -25.48 15.86
N ARG A 682 30.51 -25.98 15.86
CA ARG A 682 31.47 -25.70 14.79
C ARG A 682 31.11 -26.48 13.52
N GLY A 683 31.04 -25.79 12.38
CA GLY A 683 30.68 -26.37 11.09
C GLY A 683 29.17 -26.42 10.81
N ASP A 684 28.34 -25.95 11.74
CA ASP A 684 26.91 -25.73 11.49
C ASP A 684 26.66 -24.23 11.30
N TYR A 685 26.22 -23.83 10.11
CA TYR A 685 25.94 -22.44 9.76
C TYR A 685 24.45 -22.07 9.84
N ARG A 686 23.57 -23.03 10.15
CA ARG A 686 22.11 -22.80 10.24
C ARG A 686 21.73 -22.03 11.51
N PHE A 687 20.68 -21.23 11.45
CA PHE A 687 20.21 -20.40 12.56
C PHE A 687 18.91 -20.98 13.17
N SER A 688 18.63 -20.63 14.43
CA SER A 688 17.39 -20.96 15.13
C SER A 688 17.23 -20.01 16.31
N LEU A 689 16.05 -19.40 16.41
CA LEU A 689 15.70 -18.37 17.39
C LEU A 689 14.41 -18.72 18.15
N SER A 690 13.63 -19.69 17.69
CA SER A 690 12.42 -20.18 18.36
C SER A 690 12.68 -20.56 19.83
N GLY A 691 13.77 -21.28 20.11
CA GLY A 691 14.18 -21.64 21.47
C GLY A 691 14.65 -20.47 22.33
N LEU A 692 15.19 -19.41 21.70
CA LEU A 692 15.56 -18.16 22.39
C LEU A 692 14.29 -17.38 22.77
N LYS A 693 13.34 -17.23 21.86
CA LYS A 693 12.02 -16.63 22.13
C LYS A 693 11.33 -17.34 23.29
N THR A 694 11.25 -18.67 23.28
CA THR A 694 10.64 -19.44 24.39
C THR A 694 11.35 -19.20 25.71
N ALA A 695 12.68 -19.08 25.73
CA ALA A 695 13.42 -18.74 26.95
C ALA A 695 13.11 -17.33 27.48
N VAL A 696 12.91 -16.35 26.59
CA VAL A 696 12.47 -14.99 26.96
C VAL A 696 11.05 -15.01 27.54
N THR A 697 10.09 -15.68 26.89
CA THR A 697 8.71 -15.81 27.40
C THR A 697 8.67 -16.50 28.76
N LEU A 698 9.39 -17.62 28.94
CA LEU A 698 9.46 -18.32 30.23
C LEU A 698 10.09 -17.47 31.33
N TYR A 699 11.07 -16.62 31.01
CA TYR A 699 11.65 -15.68 31.97
C TYR A 699 10.61 -14.63 32.41
N ILE A 700 9.88 -14.03 31.46
CA ILE A 700 8.80 -13.06 31.72
C ILE A 700 7.73 -13.67 32.64
N GLU A 701 7.27 -14.88 32.31
CA GLU A 701 6.27 -15.62 33.09
C GLU A 701 6.76 -15.90 34.53
N GLN A 702 8.02 -16.31 34.70
CA GLN A 702 8.60 -16.64 36.01
C GLN A 702 8.79 -15.41 36.91
N GLU A 703 9.24 -14.29 36.36
CA GLU A 703 9.37 -13.04 37.12
C GLU A 703 7.99 -12.48 37.50
N THR A 704 7.04 -12.46 36.55
CA THR A 704 5.66 -12.02 36.78
C THR A 704 4.95 -12.89 37.83
N ALA A 705 5.03 -14.21 37.71
CA ALA A 705 4.42 -15.15 38.67
C ALA A 705 5.05 -15.05 40.08
N ALA A 706 6.31 -14.60 40.16
CA ALA A 706 6.98 -14.33 41.43
C ALA A 706 6.77 -12.90 41.96
N GLY A 707 5.98 -12.07 41.28
CA GLY A 707 5.70 -10.68 41.67
C GLY A 707 6.92 -9.76 41.59
N ARG A 708 7.92 -10.08 40.78
CA ARG A 708 9.13 -9.27 40.58
C ARG A 708 8.99 -8.39 39.34
N ALA A 709 9.48 -7.16 39.44
CA ALA A 709 9.54 -6.25 38.30
C ALA A 709 10.67 -6.68 37.34
N ILE A 710 10.35 -6.78 36.05
CA ILE A 710 11.31 -7.12 35.00
C ILE A 710 12.12 -5.87 34.65
N HIS A 711 13.45 -5.95 34.76
CA HIS A 711 14.32 -4.87 34.29
C HIS A 711 14.45 -4.96 32.76
N LEU A 712 13.56 -4.25 32.05
CA LEU A 712 13.47 -4.29 30.58
C LEU A 712 14.81 -4.02 29.86
N PRO A 713 15.67 -3.07 30.29
CA PRO A 713 16.97 -2.87 29.67
C PRO A 713 17.88 -4.10 29.73
N ASP A 714 17.97 -4.75 30.90
CA ASP A 714 18.79 -5.95 31.10
C ASP A 714 18.29 -7.14 30.28
N LEU A 715 16.97 -7.26 30.12
CA LEU A 715 16.35 -8.28 29.27
C LEU A 715 16.66 -8.02 27.80
N ALA A 716 16.46 -6.79 27.32
CA ALA A 716 16.76 -6.40 25.95
C ALA A 716 18.24 -6.62 25.61
N ALA A 717 19.16 -6.09 26.42
CA ALA A 717 20.60 -6.25 26.22
C ALA A 717 21.05 -7.72 26.26
N SER A 718 20.49 -8.53 27.17
CA SER A 718 20.82 -9.95 27.26
C SER A 718 20.29 -10.76 26.06
N PHE A 719 19.11 -10.39 25.54
CA PHE A 719 18.52 -10.98 24.34
C PHE A 719 19.32 -10.61 23.08
N GLU A 720 19.63 -9.33 22.86
CA GLU A 720 20.49 -8.88 21.77
C GLU A 720 21.85 -9.58 21.77
N ALA A 721 22.49 -9.65 22.94
CA ALA A 721 23.75 -10.35 23.11
C ALA A 721 23.65 -11.87 22.87
N ALA A 722 22.45 -12.47 22.98
CA ALA A 722 22.24 -13.87 22.62
C ALA A 722 22.14 -14.07 21.11
N VAL A 723 21.40 -13.19 20.42
CA VAL A 723 21.30 -13.19 18.95
C VAL A 723 22.66 -12.89 18.30
N PHE A 724 23.26 -11.75 18.64
CA PHE A 724 24.42 -11.23 17.90
C PHE A 724 25.68 -12.08 18.09
N ASP A 725 25.88 -12.71 19.25
CA ASP A 725 27.00 -13.65 19.44
C ASP A 725 26.94 -14.86 18.51
N VAL A 726 25.74 -15.32 18.10
CA VAL A 726 25.59 -16.42 17.14
C VAL A 726 25.97 -15.94 15.74
N GLN A 727 25.49 -14.77 15.31
CA GLN A 727 25.86 -14.15 14.02
C GLN A 727 27.39 -14.01 13.89
N TYR A 728 28.03 -13.40 14.89
CA TYR A 728 29.49 -13.20 14.90
C TYR A 728 30.28 -14.51 14.86
N LYS A 729 29.87 -15.53 15.64
CA LYS A 729 30.60 -16.81 15.68
C LYS A 729 30.52 -17.55 14.33
N LYS A 730 29.35 -17.56 13.68
CA LYS A 730 29.14 -18.19 12.37
C LYS A 730 29.91 -17.44 11.27
N ALA A 731 29.77 -16.12 11.17
CA ALA A 731 30.53 -15.29 10.24
C ALA A 731 32.06 -15.49 10.40
N LYS A 732 32.56 -15.50 11.63
CA LYS A 732 33.97 -15.76 11.93
C LYS A 732 34.46 -17.15 11.51
N CYS A 733 33.61 -18.18 11.61
CA CYS A 733 33.98 -19.52 11.15
C CYS A 733 34.01 -19.55 9.61
N ALA A 734 33.01 -18.99 8.94
CA ALA A 734 32.97 -18.92 7.48
C ALA A 734 34.19 -18.19 6.90
N LEU A 735 34.53 -17.00 7.42
CA LEU A 735 35.73 -16.24 7.02
C LEU A 735 37.04 -17.04 7.15
N ARG A 736 37.13 -17.93 8.15
CA ARG A 736 38.30 -18.79 8.38
C ARG A 736 38.35 -19.99 7.46
N GLU A 737 37.20 -20.52 7.06
CA GLU A 737 37.08 -21.73 6.25
C GLU A 737 37.11 -21.41 4.74
N THR A 738 36.53 -20.29 4.31
CA THR A 738 36.63 -19.79 2.93
C THR A 738 37.93 -19.04 2.66
N GLY A 739 38.54 -18.47 3.71
CA GLY A 739 39.75 -17.65 3.60
C GLY A 739 39.51 -16.20 3.17
N ALA A 740 38.25 -15.80 2.98
CA ALA A 740 37.85 -14.44 2.62
C ALA A 740 38.43 -13.38 3.60
N ARG A 741 38.67 -12.17 3.07
CA ARG A 741 39.26 -11.05 3.81
C ARG A 741 38.29 -9.89 4.04
N GLU A 742 37.14 -9.93 3.38
CA GLU A 742 36.09 -8.93 3.55
C GLU A 742 34.81 -9.60 4.09
N TYR A 743 34.06 -8.82 4.87
CA TYR A 743 32.80 -9.21 5.48
C TYR A 743 31.78 -8.09 5.28
N CYS A 744 30.58 -8.44 4.82
CA CYS A 744 29.47 -7.54 4.56
C CYS A 744 28.24 -7.95 5.38
N ILE A 745 27.34 -7.02 5.62
CA ILE A 745 26.06 -7.27 6.31
C ILE A 745 24.94 -6.48 5.63
N GLY A 746 23.70 -6.98 5.68
CA GLY A 746 22.52 -6.31 5.10
C GLY A 746 21.23 -6.71 5.82
N GLY A 747 20.10 -6.14 5.41
CA GLY A 747 18.80 -6.33 6.04
C GLY A 747 18.56 -5.38 7.22
N GLY A 748 17.29 -5.17 7.57
CA GLY A 748 16.88 -4.15 8.55
C GLY A 748 17.52 -4.27 9.94
N VAL A 749 17.93 -5.47 10.39
CA VAL A 749 18.62 -5.63 11.67
C VAL A 749 20.09 -5.20 11.60
N ALA A 750 20.69 -5.13 10.40
CA ALA A 750 22.01 -4.51 10.21
C ALA A 750 22.03 -3.02 10.57
N ALA A 751 20.86 -2.38 10.70
CA ALA A 751 20.69 -1.02 11.20
C ALA A 751 20.99 -0.89 12.71
N ASN A 752 21.05 -2.00 13.45
CA ASN A 752 21.28 -2.02 14.90
C ASN A 752 22.72 -1.58 15.28
N PRO A 753 22.89 -0.58 16.16
CA PRO A 753 24.21 -0.04 16.51
C PRO A 753 25.11 -1.07 17.21
N HIS A 754 24.57 -1.88 18.14
CA HIS A 754 25.34 -2.89 18.87
C HIS A 754 25.86 -4.00 17.93
N LEU A 755 25.04 -4.46 16.98
CA LEU A 755 25.45 -5.42 15.97
C LEU A 755 26.55 -4.86 15.05
N ARG A 756 26.38 -3.63 14.54
CA ARG A 756 27.39 -2.93 13.72
C ARG A 756 28.73 -2.83 14.47
N GLN A 757 28.72 -2.22 15.66
CA GLN A 757 29.89 -2.02 16.52
C GLN A 757 30.61 -3.34 16.80
N MET A 758 29.84 -4.36 17.19
CA MET A 758 30.37 -5.68 17.51
C MET A 758 31.05 -6.35 16.32
N MET A 759 30.46 -6.32 15.12
CA MET A 759 31.07 -6.92 13.93
C MET A 759 32.34 -6.19 13.53
N ILE A 760 32.30 -4.85 13.45
CA ILE A 760 33.45 -3.99 13.11
C ILE A 760 34.61 -4.27 14.06
N GLU A 761 34.40 -4.23 15.38
CA GLU A 761 35.47 -4.46 16.36
C GLU A 761 35.98 -5.91 16.37
N LYS A 762 35.08 -6.89 16.48
CA LYS A 762 35.49 -8.29 16.71
C LYS A 762 36.08 -8.95 15.45
N LEU A 763 35.67 -8.54 14.25
CA LEU A 763 36.26 -9.00 12.98
C LEU A 763 37.44 -8.13 12.54
N GLY A 764 37.38 -6.80 12.71
CA GLY A 764 38.49 -5.89 12.40
C GLY A 764 39.78 -6.22 13.16
N ARG A 765 39.68 -6.64 14.44
CA ARG A 765 40.82 -7.16 15.23
C ARG A 765 41.48 -8.42 14.65
N GLN A 766 40.87 -9.07 13.66
CA GLN A 766 41.40 -10.23 12.95
C GLN A 766 41.91 -9.89 11.53
N GLY A 767 41.97 -8.61 11.16
CA GLY A 767 42.42 -8.15 9.84
C GLY A 767 41.39 -8.34 8.72
N ILE A 768 40.09 -8.40 9.08
CA ILE A 768 38.98 -8.48 8.13
C ILE A 768 38.44 -7.06 7.87
N ARG A 769 38.29 -6.67 6.61
CA ARG A 769 37.56 -5.46 6.22
C ARG A 769 36.07 -5.70 6.49
N VAL A 770 35.44 -4.85 7.29
CA VAL A 770 34.00 -4.93 7.59
C VAL A 770 33.30 -3.78 6.90
N THR A 771 32.44 -4.12 5.94
CA THR A 771 31.56 -3.17 5.26
C THR A 771 30.16 -3.28 5.86
N VAL A 772 29.54 -2.12 6.07
CA VAL A 772 28.15 -1.99 6.52
C VAL A 772 27.46 -0.94 5.64
N PRO A 773 26.22 -1.17 5.17
CA PRO A 773 25.52 -0.18 4.35
C PRO A 773 25.10 1.04 5.19
N PRO A 774 24.78 2.17 4.53
CA PRO A 774 24.21 3.35 5.18
C PRO A 774 22.90 3.01 5.92
N GLN A 775 22.54 3.75 6.96
CA GLN A 775 21.36 3.42 7.78
C GLN A 775 20.05 3.40 6.97
N ASN A 776 19.89 4.35 6.05
CA ASN A 776 18.77 4.46 5.12
C ASN A 776 18.79 3.41 3.98
N ALA A 777 19.79 2.55 3.91
CA ALA A 777 19.89 1.44 2.96
C ALA A 777 19.99 0.06 3.65
N CYS A 778 19.68 -0.02 4.95
CA CYS A 778 19.55 -1.28 5.69
C CYS A 778 18.14 -1.84 5.65
N THR A 779 17.14 -0.97 5.79
CA THR A 779 15.73 -1.29 5.58
C THR A 779 15.42 -1.37 4.10
N ASP A 780 14.25 -1.88 3.73
CA ASP A 780 13.86 -2.05 2.34
C ASP A 780 13.73 -0.69 1.65
N ASN A 781 14.34 -0.56 0.48
CA ASN A 781 14.49 0.69 -0.27
C ASN A 781 14.76 0.36 -1.75
N ALA A 782 14.50 1.31 -2.65
CA ALA A 782 14.75 1.09 -4.07
C ALA A 782 16.21 1.39 -4.48
N ALA A 783 16.99 2.15 -3.71
CA ALA A 783 18.40 2.41 -4.05
C ALA A 783 19.23 1.12 -4.16
N MET A 784 19.02 0.17 -3.25
CA MET A 784 19.69 -1.14 -3.31
C MET A 784 19.30 -1.95 -4.57
N ILE A 785 18.03 -1.82 -5.01
CA ILE A 785 17.51 -2.44 -6.23
C ILE A 785 18.05 -1.75 -7.47
N ALA A 786 18.20 -0.43 -7.44
CA ALA A 786 18.80 0.39 -8.50
C ALA A 786 20.26 0.00 -8.76
N VAL A 787 21.05 -0.25 -7.71
CA VAL A 787 22.44 -0.72 -7.86
C VAL A 787 22.50 -2.06 -8.60
N VAL A 788 21.65 -3.04 -8.25
CA VAL A 788 21.60 -4.32 -8.98
C VAL A 788 21.09 -4.14 -10.41
N ALA A 789 20.02 -3.35 -10.59
CA ALA A 789 19.46 -3.07 -11.90
C ALA A 789 20.48 -2.42 -12.84
N ARG A 790 21.31 -1.51 -12.33
CA ARG A 790 22.43 -0.89 -13.04
C ARG A 790 23.49 -1.91 -13.47
N GLU A 791 23.92 -2.80 -12.56
CA GLU A 791 24.89 -3.84 -12.90
C GLU A 791 24.35 -4.85 -13.93
N LYS A 792 23.03 -5.11 -13.94
CA LYS A 792 22.37 -5.91 -14.98
C LYS A 792 22.24 -5.14 -16.30
N PHE A 793 21.87 -3.86 -16.26
CA PHE A 793 21.81 -2.96 -17.42
C PHE A 793 23.15 -2.90 -18.17
N LEU A 794 24.26 -2.69 -17.44
CA LEU A 794 25.61 -2.64 -18.00
C LEU A 794 26.07 -3.97 -18.63
N ARG A 795 25.44 -5.09 -18.24
CA ARG A 795 25.65 -6.43 -18.83
C ARG A 795 24.67 -6.77 -19.96
N GLY A 796 23.65 -5.95 -20.20
CA GLY A 796 22.57 -6.23 -21.15
C GLY A 796 21.59 -7.32 -20.68
N GLU A 797 21.49 -7.54 -19.35
CA GLU A 797 20.63 -8.55 -18.74
C GLU A 797 19.20 -8.01 -18.55
N PHE A 798 18.37 -8.17 -19.58
CA PHE A 798 16.96 -7.73 -19.58
C PHE A 798 15.99 -8.90 -19.41
N ALA A 799 14.82 -8.61 -18.85
CA ALA A 799 13.74 -9.57 -18.63
C ALA A 799 12.64 -9.44 -19.69
N GLU A 800 12.06 -10.57 -20.09
CA GLU A 800 10.88 -10.62 -20.94
C GLU A 800 9.62 -10.14 -20.21
N PHE A 801 8.69 -9.51 -20.93
CA PHE A 801 7.38 -9.10 -20.39
C PHE A 801 6.45 -10.27 -20.01
N THR A 802 6.91 -11.52 -20.11
CA THR A 802 6.21 -12.71 -19.58
C THR A 802 6.65 -13.10 -18.18
N VAL A 803 7.53 -12.33 -17.52
CA VAL A 803 7.96 -12.58 -16.13
C VAL A 803 6.80 -12.44 -15.13
N ASP A 804 6.83 -13.23 -14.07
CA ASP A 804 5.90 -13.17 -12.93
C ASP A 804 6.69 -12.92 -11.62
N ALA A 805 5.98 -12.52 -10.57
CA ALA A 805 6.53 -12.41 -9.22
C ALA A 805 6.87 -13.79 -8.66
N ASP A 806 8.06 -13.92 -8.05
CA ASP A 806 8.49 -15.15 -7.38
C ASP A 806 8.63 -14.93 -5.87
N PRO A 807 7.58 -15.22 -5.06
CA PRO A 807 7.63 -14.97 -3.63
C PRO A 807 8.67 -15.82 -2.88
N ASN A 808 9.20 -16.89 -3.50
CA ASN A 808 10.19 -17.79 -2.90
C ASN A 808 11.53 -17.76 -3.65
N MET A 809 11.81 -16.69 -4.41
CA MET A 809 13.02 -16.55 -5.21
C MET A 809 14.27 -16.74 -4.33
N THR A 810 15.10 -17.73 -4.67
CA THR A 810 16.37 -17.97 -3.99
C THR A 810 17.43 -16.98 -4.46
N LEU A 811 18.33 -16.59 -3.54
CA LEU A 811 19.55 -15.84 -3.88
C LEU A 811 20.45 -16.64 -4.83
#